data_AF-A0A953T1W0-F1
#
_entry.id   AF-A0A953T1W0-F1
#
_cell.length_a   1.000
_cell.length_b   1.000
_cell.length_c   1.000
_cell.angle_alpha   90.00
_cell.angle_beta   90.00
_cell.angle_gamma   90.00
#
_symmetry.space_group_name_H-M   'P 1'
#
loop_
_entity.id
_entity.type
_entity.pdbx_description
1 polymer ?
#
loop_
_entity_poly.entity_id
_entity_poly.type
_entity_poly.pdbx_seq_one_letter_code
_entity_poly.pdbx_strand_id
1 'polypeptide(L)'
;DEVLKSTGNATIPEGTQVQWQVATKNTTEVQLKTKDTAYVFTAKDQNFSLSKGIYNKLDYAITTSNTNLKEYENLSFTLGVIKDEFPEIDVQSKQDSTDSQRVYFLGRVSDDYGLTKLRLVFYPEGDENKKQVEPLPLNKTNFDQFVFSFPGNLQLTDGVVYEYYFEVFDNDAIHKYKSSKSGLYSFRKLTQDEKENEQLQHQENSIKGLDKSLENLKEQDKTLEELSKMQKEKNELNWNDKKKLENFIKRQKQQEEMMKNFSKELKENLENFQPENEENDTFKEQLKDRLDENEEQLKENEKLLEELEKLQEKIQKEELTEKLEQLSKQNKNQEKNLEKLLELTKRYYVTKKAEKLAEEIFKLGEEQEKLGDAPDEENTKEKQEALNKKFEEYQQEMKDLKKENEGLKEPMDIPQDKSGEQEVEEEQQKATDKLQQQNKSGASQNQKKAGKKMKQMGKQMQMQMQAGQMDSIEEDVEMLRQILDNLVVFSFEQENLMEEFKKTEYGNPIFGKKLNLQNDLRLNFQHIDDSLFTLSLRQPMISNTINESLTEVQYNIDKSLERLAENQIRHGISSQQYTITGANELAVLLSELLNNMQNQMQMSGSGSGSGKGKGKGEGNGEGQGFQLPDIIEKQESLSEKMKDGMQKGKQGKGGKEGEGEGEGEGQGDGDGSGDGKGNSGENGRDGDSDGREGDGDSEDMNGKLYEIYKEQQQLRQQLQDRLSKEGLQGKGGDLLRKMEDIEKQLLDKGFNQRTLQKMLNLKYELLKLDKADFEQGQETRRESRTNRNSYENTLRLTPEEVKKYFNTTEILNREALPLRPEYKIKVQTYFKNKDD
;
A
#
# COMPACT_ATOMS: atom_id res chain seq x y z
N ASP A 1 -43.97 3.28 -49.18
CA ASP A 1 -43.92 2.89 -50.60
C ASP A 1 -43.77 4.11 -51.47
N GLU A 2 -42.60 4.25 -52.08
CA GLU A 2 -42.30 5.30 -53.03
C GLU A 2 -42.60 4.77 -54.45
N VAL A 3 -43.47 5.47 -55.20
CA VAL A 3 -43.81 5.07 -56.57
C VAL A 3 -42.97 5.90 -57.54
N LEU A 4 -41.85 5.33 -57.98
CA LEU A 4 -40.98 5.93 -58.98
C LEU A 4 -41.53 5.67 -60.39
N LYS A 5 -41.99 6.73 -61.08
CA LYS A 5 -42.36 6.64 -62.50
C LYS A 5 -41.11 6.78 -63.36
N SER A 6 -40.54 5.66 -63.79
CA SER A 6 -39.31 5.61 -64.61
C SER A 6 -39.52 4.90 -65.95
N THR A 7 -38.59 5.11 -66.88
CA THR A 7 -38.51 4.49 -68.22
C THR A 7 -38.02 3.03 -68.20
N GLY A 8 -38.12 2.33 -67.06
CA GLY A 8 -37.66 0.95 -66.88
C GLY A 8 -36.25 0.82 -66.26
N ASN A 9 -35.53 1.92 -66.07
CA ASN A 9 -34.28 1.99 -65.31
C ASN A 9 -34.53 2.42 -63.87
N ALA A 10 -33.89 1.80 -62.89
CA ALA A 10 -34.00 2.22 -61.50
C ALA A 10 -32.73 1.85 -60.72
N THR A 11 -32.49 2.54 -59.62
CA THR A 11 -31.47 2.17 -58.64
C THR A 11 -32.20 1.73 -57.39
N ILE A 12 -31.93 0.51 -56.92
CA ILE A 12 -32.66 -0.13 -55.82
C ILE A 12 -31.67 -0.71 -54.80
N PRO A 13 -32.05 -0.83 -53.52
CA PRO A 13 -31.24 -1.54 -52.53
C PRO A 13 -31.07 -3.03 -52.90
N GLU A 14 -29.95 -3.60 -52.49
CA GLU A 14 -29.66 -5.03 -52.66
C GLU A 14 -30.77 -5.92 -52.04
N GLY A 15 -31.16 -6.98 -52.75
CA GLY A 15 -32.21 -7.90 -52.30
C GLY A 15 -33.64 -7.43 -52.59
N THR A 16 -33.83 -6.25 -53.18
CA THR A 16 -35.16 -5.76 -53.57
C THR A 16 -35.85 -6.75 -54.51
N GLN A 17 -37.08 -7.15 -54.14
CA GLN A 17 -37.92 -7.99 -54.99
C GLN A 17 -38.60 -7.14 -56.05
N VAL A 18 -38.18 -7.31 -57.31
CA VAL A 18 -38.77 -6.60 -58.44
C VAL A 18 -39.82 -7.49 -59.09
N GLN A 19 -41.00 -6.94 -59.34
CA GLN A 19 -42.05 -7.59 -60.10
C GLN A 19 -42.28 -6.81 -61.40
N TRP A 20 -42.02 -7.46 -62.53
CA TRP A 20 -42.35 -6.94 -63.84
C TRP A 20 -43.76 -7.40 -64.20
N GLN A 21 -44.62 -6.44 -64.56
CA GLN A 21 -45.96 -6.69 -65.08
C GLN A 21 -46.07 -6.06 -66.46
N VAL A 22 -46.29 -6.89 -67.47
CA VAL A 22 -46.32 -6.46 -68.88
C VAL A 22 -47.68 -6.81 -69.45
N ALA A 23 -48.47 -5.79 -69.76
CA ALA A 23 -49.71 -5.94 -70.52
C ALA A 23 -49.38 -5.86 -72.01
N THR A 24 -49.79 -6.86 -72.79
CA THR A 24 -49.43 -6.99 -74.20
C THR A 24 -50.66 -7.24 -75.07
N LYS A 25 -50.54 -6.98 -76.39
CA LYS A 25 -51.59 -7.29 -77.36
C LYS A 25 -50.99 -8.10 -78.50
N ASN A 26 -51.62 -9.23 -78.84
CA ASN A 26 -51.15 -10.17 -79.87
C ASN A 26 -49.76 -10.79 -79.59
N THR A 27 -49.41 -10.97 -78.31
CA THR A 27 -48.16 -11.58 -77.86
C THR A 27 -48.47 -12.92 -77.20
N THR A 28 -47.74 -13.97 -77.58
CA THR A 28 -47.90 -15.31 -76.98
C THR A 28 -46.82 -15.61 -75.94
N GLU A 29 -45.69 -14.91 -75.99
CA GLU A 29 -44.57 -15.12 -75.08
C GLU A 29 -43.83 -13.81 -74.79
N VAL A 30 -43.49 -13.59 -73.52
CA VAL A 30 -42.64 -12.49 -73.05
C VAL A 30 -41.47 -13.09 -72.29
N GLN A 31 -40.25 -12.63 -72.60
CA GLN A 31 -39.03 -13.06 -71.92
C GLN A 31 -38.26 -11.87 -71.37
N LEU A 32 -37.64 -12.06 -70.20
CA LEU A 32 -36.59 -11.18 -69.69
C LEU A 32 -35.26 -11.81 -70.08
N LYS A 33 -34.52 -11.16 -70.98
CA LYS A 33 -33.19 -11.59 -71.39
C LYS A 33 -32.13 -10.80 -70.66
N THR A 34 -31.15 -11.53 -70.15
CA THR A 34 -29.89 -10.99 -69.66
C THR A 34 -28.77 -11.46 -70.61
N LYS A 35 -27.51 -11.13 -70.33
CA LYS A 35 -26.38 -11.51 -71.18
C LYS A 35 -26.25 -13.03 -71.38
N ASP A 36 -26.60 -13.82 -70.37
CA ASP A 36 -26.35 -15.26 -70.31
C ASP A 36 -27.63 -16.10 -70.18
N THR A 37 -28.73 -15.51 -69.69
CA THR A 37 -29.94 -16.24 -69.32
C THR A 37 -31.21 -15.54 -69.80
N ALA A 38 -32.21 -16.33 -70.20
CA ALA A 38 -33.54 -15.87 -70.58
C ALA A 38 -34.58 -16.45 -69.63
N TYR A 39 -35.42 -15.58 -69.05
CA TYR A 39 -36.46 -15.94 -68.09
C TYR A 39 -37.82 -15.70 -68.74
N VAL A 40 -38.63 -16.75 -68.85
CA VAL A 40 -39.97 -16.67 -69.43
C VAL A 40 -40.95 -16.14 -68.37
N PHE A 41 -41.80 -15.19 -68.75
CA PHE A 41 -42.84 -14.67 -67.87
C PHE A 41 -44.01 -15.67 -67.75
N THR A 42 -44.68 -15.66 -66.60
CA THR A 42 -45.92 -16.40 -66.42
C THR A 42 -47.07 -15.62 -67.03
N ALA A 43 -47.79 -16.24 -67.98
CA ALA A 43 -48.90 -15.61 -68.71
C ALA A 43 -50.25 -15.85 -68.01
N LYS A 44 -51.06 -14.80 -67.94
CA LYS A 44 -52.48 -14.85 -67.56
C LYS A 44 -53.25 -13.94 -68.52
N ASP A 45 -53.87 -14.54 -69.53
CA ASP A 45 -54.49 -13.86 -70.68
C ASP A 45 -53.49 -12.95 -71.41
N GLN A 46 -53.73 -11.64 -71.42
CA GLN A 46 -52.87 -10.62 -72.04
C GLN A 46 -51.83 -10.02 -71.09
N ASN A 47 -51.78 -10.50 -69.84
CA ASN A 47 -50.86 -10.01 -68.81
C ASN A 47 -49.78 -11.04 -68.51
N PHE A 48 -48.53 -10.57 -68.53
CA PHE A 48 -47.35 -11.38 -68.24
C PHE A 48 -46.71 -10.86 -66.97
N SER A 49 -46.32 -11.76 -66.07
CA SER A 49 -45.64 -11.41 -64.83
C SER A 49 -44.39 -12.24 -64.57
N LEU A 50 -43.36 -11.59 -64.04
CA LEU A 50 -42.14 -12.21 -63.57
C LEU A 50 -41.75 -11.50 -62.27
N SER A 51 -41.26 -12.24 -61.28
CA SER A 51 -40.70 -11.65 -60.07
C SER A 51 -39.34 -12.24 -59.79
N LYS A 52 -38.39 -11.38 -59.42
CA LYS A 52 -37.02 -11.78 -59.13
C LYS A 52 -36.42 -10.85 -58.08
N GLY A 53 -35.67 -11.42 -57.14
CA GLY A 53 -34.79 -10.65 -56.24
C GLY A 53 -33.56 -10.18 -57.00
N ILE A 54 -33.23 -8.90 -56.87
CA ILE A 54 -32.08 -8.29 -57.54
C ILE A 54 -30.97 -8.06 -56.52
N TYR A 55 -29.84 -8.73 -56.71
CA TYR A 55 -28.69 -8.68 -55.80
C TYR A 55 -27.48 -7.98 -56.40
N ASN A 56 -27.38 -7.92 -57.72
CA ASN A 56 -26.31 -7.24 -58.43
C ASN A 56 -26.92 -6.40 -59.54
N LYS A 57 -26.13 -5.45 -60.06
CA LYS A 57 -26.51 -4.67 -61.24
C LYS A 57 -27.05 -5.61 -62.33
N LEU A 58 -28.28 -5.38 -62.76
CA LEU A 58 -28.95 -6.20 -63.74
C LEU A 58 -29.22 -5.39 -65.01
N ASP A 59 -28.45 -5.66 -66.04
CA ASP A 59 -28.75 -5.21 -67.40
C ASP A 59 -29.65 -6.28 -68.05
N TYR A 60 -30.87 -5.89 -68.44
CA TYR A 60 -31.89 -6.80 -68.96
C TYR A 60 -32.66 -6.19 -70.13
N ALA A 61 -33.20 -7.06 -70.97
CA ALA A 61 -34.07 -6.71 -72.07
C ALA A 61 -35.40 -7.45 -71.94
N ILE A 62 -36.52 -6.75 -72.14
CA ILE A 62 -37.82 -7.41 -72.28
C ILE A 62 -38.06 -7.65 -73.77
N THR A 63 -38.23 -8.93 -74.14
CA THR A 63 -38.54 -9.32 -75.51
C THR A 63 -39.92 -9.94 -75.62
N THR A 64 -40.63 -9.62 -76.70
CA THR A 64 -41.97 -10.16 -76.98
C THR A 64 -41.98 -10.98 -78.26
N SER A 65 -42.65 -12.13 -78.24
CA SER A 65 -42.79 -13.03 -79.38
C SER A 65 -44.26 -13.43 -79.62
N ASN A 66 -44.60 -13.69 -80.88
CA ASN A 66 -45.84 -14.33 -81.30
C ASN A 66 -45.56 -15.43 -82.35
N THR A 67 -46.62 -16.00 -82.93
CA THR A 67 -46.49 -17.09 -83.92
C THR A 67 -45.74 -16.68 -85.19
N ASN A 68 -45.70 -15.39 -85.52
CA ASN A 68 -45.15 -14.87 -86.78
C ASN A 68 -43.83 -14.13 -86.59
N LEU A 69 -43.62 -13.49 -85.44
CA LEU A 69 -42.46 -12.67 -85.13
C LEU A 69 -41.87 -13.12 -83.79
N LYS A 70 -40.60 -13.52 -83.81
CA LYS A 70 -39.86 -13.88 -82.60
C LYS A 70 -39.01 -12.69 -82.15
N GLU A 71 -39.06 -12.38 -80.85
CA GLU A 71 -38.25 -11.35 -80.18
C GLU A 71 -38.29 -9.99 -80.89
N TYR A 72 -39.49 -9.62 -81.35
CA TYR A 72 -39.67 -8.47 -82.24
C TYR A 72 -39.48 -7.13 -81.54
N GLU A 73 -40.15 -6.96 -80.40
CA GLU A 73 -39.89 -5.83 -79.51
C GLU A 73 -38.77 -6.27 -78.56
N ASN A 74 -37.74 -5.44 -78.44
CA ASN A 74 -36.58 -5.67 -77.59
C ASN A 74 -36.22 -4.35 -76.88
N LEU A 75 -36.65 -4.23 -75.62
CA LEU A 75 -36.49 -3.01 -74.83
C LEU A 75 -35.46 -3.26 -73.73
N SER A 76 -34.32 -2.58 -73.81
CA SER A 76 -33.22 -2.70 -72.85
C SER A 76 -33.34 -1.72 -71.69
N PHE A 77 -33.05 -2.23 -70.50
CA PHE A 77 -33.14 -1.54 -69.23
C PHE A 77 -32.00 -1.98 -68.30
N THR A 78 -31.75 -1.18 -67.27
CA THR A 78 -30.75 -1.41 -66.24
C THR A 78 -31.33 -1.16 -64.85
N LEU A 79 -31.16 -2.14 -63.97
CA LEU A 79 -31.31 -1.95 -62.53
C LEU A 79 -29.94 -1.79 -61.88
N GLY A 80 -29.65 -0.61 -61.33
CA GLY A 80 -28.52 -0.39 -60.44
C GLY A 80 -28.82 -0.93 -59.05
N VAL A 81 -27.79 -1.42 -58.36
CA VAL A 81 -27.90 -1.92 -56.98
C VAL A 81 -26.99 -1.09 -56.08
N ILE A 82 -27.56 -0.53 -55.01
CA ILE A 82 -26.78 0.08 -53.91
C ILE A 82 -26.61 -1.01 -52.85
N LYS A 83 -25.35 -1.27 -52.50
CA LYS A 83 -25.00 -2.23 -51.45
C LYS A 83 -25.05 -1.55 -50.10
N ASP A 84 -25.38 -2.34 -49.11
CA ASP A 84 -25.38 -1.96 -47.70
C ASP A 84 -23.92 -1.84 -47.21
N GLU A 85 -23.59 -0.73 -46.53
CA GLU A 85 -22.23 -0.46 -46.05
C GLU A 85 -21.93 -1.26 -44.77
N PHE A 86 -20.73 -1.09 -44.21
CA PHE A 86 -20.41 -1.65 -42.89
C PHE A 86 -20.71 -0.58 -41.84
N PRO A 87 -21.14 -0.97 -40.64
CA PRO A 87 -21.37 0.00 -39.58
C PRO A 87 -20.04 0.69 -39.20
N GLU A 88 -20.09 1.95 -38.80
CA GLU A 88 -18.92 2.71 -38.36
C GLU A 88 -18.87 2.78 -36.83
N ILE A 89 -17.67 2.68 -36.26
CA ILE A 89 -17.43 2.78 -34.81
C ILE A 89 -16.19 3.63 -34.53
N ASP A 90 -16.37 4.72 -33.79
CA ASP A 90 -15.30 5.58 -33.27
C ASP A 90 -15.31 5.55 -31.75
N VAL A 91 -14.17 5.27 -31.12
CA VAL A 91 -14.09 5.11 -29.67
C VAL A 91 -12.91 5.91 -29.12
N GLN A 92 -13.22 6.79 -28.17
CA GLN A 92 -12.24 7.57 -27.41
C GLN A 92 -12.09 6.98 -26.01
N SER A 93 -10.86 7.00 -25.47
CA SER A 93 -10.55 6.48 -24.14
C SER A 93 -9.84 7.52 -23.28
N LYS A 94 -10.12 7.54 -21.98
CA LYS A 94 -9.38 8.31 -20.96
C LYS A 94 -9.27 7.48 -19.68
N GLN A 95 -8.08 7.43 -19.11
CA GLN A 95 -7.83 6.80 -17.81
C GLN A 95 -8.35 7.69 -16.68
N ASP A 96 -8.87 7.09 -15.61
CA ASP A 96 -9.29 7.82 -14.41
C ASP A 96 -8.07 8.45 -13.72
N SER A 97 -8.21 9.67 -13.23
CA SER A 97 -7.10 10.41 -12.58
C SER A 97 -6.83 9.95 -11.15
N THR A 98 -7.79 9.30 -10.51
CA THR A 98 -7.71 8.81 -9.13
C THR A 98 -7.54 7.29 -9.04
N ASP A 99 -7.90 6.55 -10.09
CA ASP A 99 -7.82 5.09 -10.16
C ASP A 99 -7.17 4.63 -11.48
N SER A 100 -5.87 4.32 -11.44
CA SER A 100 -5.12 3.83 -12.62
C SER A 100 -5.72 2.54 -13.21
N GLN A 101 -6.47 1.77 -12.42
CA GLN A 101 -7.12 0.51 -12.82
C GLN A 101 -8.51 0.73 -13.44
N ARG A 102 -8.85 1.97 -13.81
CA ARG A 102 -10.12 2.32 -14.45
C ARG A 102 -9.92 3.18 -15.69
N VAL A 103 -10.56 2.77 -16.80
CA VAL A 103 -10.53 3.49 -18.07
C VAL A 103 -11.96 3.74 -18.56
N TYR A 104 -12.28 5.00 -18.84
CA TYR A 104 -13.55 5.40 -19.44
C TYR A 104 -13.44 5.43 -20.96
N PHE A 105 -14.52 5.01 -21.61
CA PHE A 105 -14.69 4.97 -23.05
C PHE A 105 -15.93 5.75 -23.46
N LEU A 106 -15.78 6.54 -24.51
CA LEU A 106 -16.87 7.22 -25.20
C LEU A 106 -16.89 6.74 -26.65
N GLY A 107 -17.88 5.94 -27.00
CA GLY A 107 -18.04 5.39 -28.33
C GLY A 107 -19.19 6.03 -29.10
N ARG A 108 -18.98 6.28 -30.39
CA ARG A 108 -19.99 6.72 -31.36
C ARG A 108 -20.12 5.63 -32.42
N VAL A 109 -21.34 5.21 -32.69
CA VAL A 109 -21.65 4.17 -33.67
C VAL A 109 -22.68 4.68 -34.65
N SER A 110 -22.51 4.36 -35.93
CA SER A 110 -23.43 4.76 -36.98
C SER A 110 -23.55 3.73 -38.09
N ASP A 111 -24.69 3.73 -38.74
CA ASP A 111 -25.02 2.87 -39.87
C ASP A 111 -26.10 3.52 -40.73
N ASP A 112 -26.15 3.21 -42.02
CA ASP A 112 -27.08 3.79 -42.98
C ASP A 112 -28.51 3.22 -42.86
N TYR A 113 -28.66 1.95 -42.46
CA TYR A 113 -29.97 1.29 -42.31
C TYR A 113 -30.35 0.98 -40.86
N GLY A 114 -29.39 0.92 -39.94
CA GLY A 114 -29.60 0.89 -38.51
C GLY A 114 -28.85 -0.22 -37.78
N LEU A 115 -28.52 0.05 -36.52
CA LEU A 115 -27.69 -0.84 -35.70
C LEU A 115 -28.52 -1.90 -34.99
N THR A 116 -27.96 -3.09 -34.78
CA THR A 116 -28.65 -4.20 -34.07
C THR A 116 -28.03 -4.59 -32.75
N LYS A 117 -26.69 -4.59 -32.67
CA LYS A 117 -25.97 -5.13 -31.51
C LYS A 117 -24.65 -4.39 -31.30
N LEU A 118 -24.35 -4.09 -30.05
CA LEU A 118 -23.05 -3.63 -29.59
C LEU A 118 -22.56 -4.59 -28.50
N ARG A 119 -21.28 -4.95 -28.54
CA ARG A 119 -20.67 -5.82 -27.54
C ARG A 119 -19.21 -5.45 -27.28
N LEU A 120 -18.78 -5.69 -26.06
CA LEU A 120 -17.38 -5.72 -25.67
C LEU A 120 -16.88 -7.16 -25.80
N VAL A 121 -15.73 -7.35 -26.46
CA VAL A 121 -15.05 -8.64 -26.53
C VAL A 121 -13.71 -8.49 -25.82
N PHE A 122 -13.41 -9.37 -24.87
CA PHE A 122 -12.15 -9.34 -24.10
C PHE A 122 -11.57 -10.75 -23.92
N TYR A 123 -10.25 -10.86 -23.87
CA TYR A 123 -9.52 -12.12 -23.68
C TYR A 123 -8.13 -11.88 -23.10
N PRO A 124 -7.52 -12.85 -22.40
CA PRO A 124 -6.12 -12.77 -21.99
C PRO A 124 -5.19 -12.62 -23.20
N GLU A 125 -4.20 -11.75 -23.10
CA GLU A 125 -3.21 -11.50 -24.16
C GLU A 125 -2.58 -12.82 -24.65
N GLY A 126 -2.58 -13.04 -25.97
CA GLY A 126 -2.06 -14.25 -26.60
C GLY A 126 -2.98 -15.48 -26.58
N ASP A 127 -4.19 -15.40 -26.00
CA ASP A 127 -5.14 -16.53 -25.94
C ASP A 127 -6.57 -16.13 -26.40
N GLU A 128 -6.72 -15.86 -27.71
CA GLU A 128 -8.01 -15.52 -28.33
C GLU A 128 -9.10 -16.60 -28.15
N ASN A 129 -8.71 -17.84 -27.84
CA ASN A 129 -9.65 -18.95 -27.64
C ASN A 129 -10.46 -18.79 -26.35
N LYS A 130 -9.96 -18.01 -25.38
CA LYS A 130 -10.65 -17.68 -24.12
C LYS A 130 -11.47 -16.40 -24.19
N LYS A 131 -11.88 -15.96 -25.38
CA LYS A 131 -12.72 -14.77 -25.55
C LYS A 131 -14.03 -14.85 -24.77
N GLN A 132 -14.27 -13.78 -24.03
CA GLN A 132 -15.52 -13.50 -23.36
C GLN A 132 -16.19 -12.31 -24.04
N VAL A 133 -17.51 -12.28 -23.97
CA VAL A 133 -18.33 -11.30 -24.68
C VAL A 133 -19.36 -10.73 -23.73
N GLU A 134 -19.34 -9.42 -23.54
CA GLU A 134 -20.29 -8.68 -22.72
C GLU A 134 -21.20 -7.82 -23.62
N PRO A 135 -22.52 -8.00 -23.60
CA PRO A 135 -23.44 -7.18 -24.38
C PRO A 135 -23.53 -5.77 -23.80
N LEU A 136 -23.47 -4.75 -24.67
CA LEU A 136 -23.65 -3.36 -24.27
C LEU A 136 -25.03 -2.84 -24.70
N PRO A 137 -25.67 -1.97 -23.90
CA PRO A 137 -26.93 -1.34 -24.30
C PRO A 137 -26.70 -0.46 -25.55
N LEU A 138 -27.62 -0.57 -26.50
CA LEU A 138 -27.59 0.13 -27.77
C LEU A 138 -29.03 0.46 -28.21
N ASN A 139 -29.25 1.68 -28.69
CA ASN A 139 -30.46 2.07 -29.38
C ASN A 139 -30.40 1.60 -30.85
N LYS A 140 -31.46 0.93 -31.32
CA LYS A 140 -31.56 0.41 -32.69
C LYS A 140 -31.91 1.52 -33.69
N THR A 141 -31.02 2.49 -33.79
CA THR A 141 -31.11 3.68 -34.65
C THR A 141 -29.90 3.73 -35.60
N ASN A 142 -29.91 4.64 -36.57
CA ASN A 142 -28.80 4.86 -37.49
C ASN A 142 -27.57 5.50 -36.83
N PHE A 143 -27.73 6.04 -35.63
CA PHE A 143 -26.67 6.62 -34.83
C PHE A 143 -26.96 6.38 -33.35
N ASP A 144 -25.94 6.04 -32.58
CA ASP A 144 -26.01 5.98 -31.12
C ASP A 144 -24.66 6.34 -30.48
N GLN A 145 -24.69 6.69 -29.20
CA GLN A 145 -23.49 6.99 -28.42
C GLN A 145 -23.53 6.23 -27.10
N PHE A 146 -22.46 5.46 -26.84
CA PHE A 146 -22.33 4.68 -25.61
C PHE A 146 -21.18 5.18 -24.74
N VAL A 147 -21.31 4.90 -23.44
CA VAL A 147 -20.26 5.13 -22.44
C VAL A 147 -19.98 3.80 -21.78
N PHE A 148 -18.71 3.48 -21.58
CA PHE A 148 -18.31 2.27 -20.87
C PHE A 148 -17.11 2.55 -19.95
N SER A 149 -17.05 1.87 -18.80
CA SER A 149 -15.89 1.90 -17.90
C SER A 149 -15.30 0.49 -17.80
N PHE A 150 -14.06 0.31 -18.21
CA PHE A 150 -13.33 -0.96 -18.09
C PHE A 150 -12.45 -0.94 -16.83
N PRO A 151 -12.36 -2.05 -16.05
CA PRO A 151 -13.02 -3.35 -16.25
C PRO A 151 -14.49 -3.39 -15.80
N GLY A 152 -15.00 -2.35 -15.13
CA GLY A 152 -16.37 -2.34 -14.62
C GLY A 152 -16.60 -3.52 -13.66
N ASN A 153 -17.68 -4.27 -13.86
CA ASN A 153 -18.03 -5.44 -13.03
C ASN A 153 -17.46 -6.76 -13.59
N LEU A 154 -16.55 -6.71 -14.55
CA LEU A 154 -15.99 -7.92 -15.16
C LEU A 154 -15.06 -8.63 -14.19
N GLN A 155 -15.26 -9.95 -14.04
CA GLN A 155 -14.39 -10.79 -13.22
C GLN A 155 -13.12 -11.14 -14.02
N LEU A 156 -12.09 -10.31 -13.86
CA LEU A 156 -10.77 -10.53 -14.42
C LEU A 156 -9.86 -11.22 -13.40
N THR A 157 -8.95 -12.06 -13.87
CA THR A 157 -7.91 -12.66 -13.01
C THR A 157 -6.79 -11.66 -12.80
N ASP A 158 -6.36 -11.50 -11.55
CA ASP A 158 -5.26 -10.62 -11.17
C ASP A 158 -3.93 -11.06 -11.80
N GLY A 159 -3.06 -10.10 -12.14
CA GLY A 159 -1.76 -10.31 -12.77
C GLY A 159 -1.81 -10.61 -14.28
N VAL A 160 -2.99 -10.66 -14.89
CA VAL A 160 -3.17 -11.00 -16.31
C VAL A 160 -3.41 -9.75 -17.16
N VAL A 161 -2.75 -9.70 -18.31
CA VAL A 161 -3.00 -8.70 -19.35
C VAL A 161 -4.17 -9.17 -20.21
N TYR A 162 -5.16 -8.30 -20.40
CA TYR A 162 -6.33 -8.53 -21.22
C TYR A 162 -6.34 -7.58 -22.42
N GLU A 163 -6.59 -8.14 -23.60
CA GLU A 163 -6.89 -7.38 -24.80
C GLU A 163 -8.40 -7.31 -25.00
N TYR A 164 -8.90 -6.17 -25.45
CA TYR A 164 -10.33 -5.98 -25.69
C TYR A 164 -10.63 -4.96 -26.79
N TYR A 165 -11.80 -5.11 -27.41
CA TYR A 165 -12.33 -4.20 -28.41
C TYR A 165 -13.86 -4.16 -28.35
N PHE A 166 -14.43 -3.09 -28.89
CA PHE A 166 -15.87 -2.94 -29.07
C PHE A 166 -16.24 -3.38 -30.48
N GLU A 167 -17.34 -4.10 -30.61
CA GLU A 167 -17.83 -4.59 -31.90
C GLU A 167 -19.31 -4.27 -32.06
N VAL A 168 -19.64 -3.65 -33.19
CA VAL A 168 -20.99 -3.24 -33.55
C VAL A 168 -21.46 -3.99 -34.79
N PHE A 169 -22.76 -4.29 -34.85
CA PHE A 169 -23.42 -5.01 -35.94
C PHE A 169 -24.52 -4.16 -36.56
N ASP A 170 -24.60 -4.20 -37.89
CA ASP A 170 -25.68 -3.62 -38.69
C ASP A 170 -26.96 -4.47 -38.62
N ASN A 171 -27.98 -4.10 -39.41
CA ASN A 171 -29.22 -4.86 -39.55
C ASN A 171 -29.29 -5.73 -40.83
N ASP A 172 -28.16 -5.96 -41.50
CA ASP A 172 -28.07 -6.67 -42.78
C ASP A 172 -28.31 -8.17 -42.62
N ALA A 173 -29.57 -8.58 -42.57
CA ALA A 173 -29.94 -9.99 -42.46
C ALA A 173 -29.49 -10.82 -43.68
N ILE A 174 -29.29 -10.20 -44.85
CA ILE A 174 -28.91 -10.89 -46.09
C ILE A 174 -27.46 -11.37 -46.00
N HIS A 175 -26.57 -10.55 -45.42
CA HIS A 175 -25.15 -10.86 -45.24
C HIS A 175 -24.77 -11.35 -43.85
N LYS A 176 -25.74 -11.84 -43.06
CA LYS A 176 -25.56 -12.35 -41.69
C LYS A 176 -25.04 -11.30 -40.70
N TYR A 177 -25.50 -10.07 -40.83
CA TYR A 177 -25.15 -8.90 -40.03
C TYR A 177 -23.66 -8.57 -40.14
N LYS A 178 -23.32 -7.57 -40.95
CA LYS A 178 -21.91 -7.15 -41.03
C LYS A 178 -21.53 -6.45 -39.75
N SER A 179 -20.24 -6.46 -39.45
CA SER A 179 -19.71 -5.98 -38.18
C SER A 179 -18.43 -5.21 -38.35
N SER A 180 -18.26 -4.19 -37.52
CA SER A 180 -17.04 -3.39 -37.42
C SER A 180 -16.54 -3.35 -36.00
N LYS A 181 -15.21 -3.23 -35.87
CA LYS A 181 -14.50 -3.26 -34.58
C LYS A 181 -13.80 -1.94 -34.33
N SER A 182 -13.73 -1.53 -33.07
CA SER A 182 -12.85 -0.45 -32.64
C SER A 182 -11.38 -0.85 -32.74
N GLY A 183 -10.48 0.09 -32.42
CA GLY A 183 -9.10 -0.24 -32.09
C GLY A 183 -8.99 -1.27 -30.96
N LEU A 184 -7.86 -1.97 -30.90
CA LEU A 184 -7.53 -2.91 -29.84
C LEU A 184 -6.96 -2.16 -28.63
N TYR A 185 -7.52 -2.41 -27.46
CA TYR A 185 -7.08 -1.86 -26.18
C TYR A 185 -6.49 -2.96 -25.31
N SER A 186 -5.55 -2.60 -24.43
CA SER A 186 -4.92 -3.52 -23.48
C SER A 186 -5.11 -3.00 -22.05
N PHE A 187 -5.37 -3.92 -21.12
CA PHE A 187 -5.52 -3.64 -19.70
C PHE A 187 -4.89 -4.76 -18.87
N ARG A 188 -3.95 -4.41 -18.01
CA ARG A 188 -3.42 -5.34 -17.00
C ARG A 188 -4.19 -5.17 -15.71
N LYS A 189 -4.85 -6.25 -15.27
CA LYS A 189 -5.43 -6.30 -13.93
C LYS A 189 -4.29 -6.48 -12.94
N LEU A 190 -3.98 -5.44 -12.17
CA LEU A 190 -2.90 -5.50 -11.18
C LEU A 190 -3.30 -6.42 -10.02
N THR A 191 -2.34 -7.19 -9.54
CA THR A 191 -2.42 -7.92 -8.27
C THR A 191 -2.54 -6.96 -7.09
N GLN A 192 -2.94 -7.46 -5.93
CA GLN A 192 -3.01 -6.64 -4.72
C GLN A 192 -1.63 -6.03 -4.38
N ASP A 193 -0.56 -6.83 -4.48
CA ASP A 193 0.80 -6.37 -4.20
C ASP A 193 1.26 -5.31 -5.21
N GLU A 194 0.93 -5.47 -6.49
CA GLU A 194 1.23 -4.48 -7.54
C GLU A 194 0.45 -3.17 -7.35
N LYS A 195 -0.83 -3.23 -6.95
CA LYS A 195 -1.62 -2.03 -6.63
C LYS A 195 -1.02 -1.28 -5.46
N GLU A 196 -0.64 -1.98 -4.40
CA GLU A 196 0.01 -1.37 -3.24
C GLU A 196 1.34 -0.74 -3.63
N ASN A 197 2.13 -1.39 -4.50
CA ASN A 197 3.38 -0.82 -5.02
C ASN A 197 3.15 0.43 -5.89
N GLU A 198 2.14 0.42 -6.78
CA GLU A 198 1.78 1.59 -7.58
C GLU A 198 1.31 2.74 -6.68
N GLN A 199 0.50 2.44 -5.66
CA GLN A 199 0.08 3.43 -4.67
C GLN A 199 1.29 4.04 -3.95
N LEU A 200 2.24 3.23 -3.47
CA LEU A 200 3.48 3.68 -2.84
C LEU A 200 4.33 4.55 -3.78
N GLN A 201 4.45 4.18 -5.06
CA GLN A 201 5.18 4.99 -6.06
C GLN A 201 4.48 6.32 -6.33
N HIS A 202 3.15 6.33 -6.43
CA HIS A 202 2.39 7.57 -6.58
C HIS A 202 2.62 8.50 -5.37
N GLN A 203 2.70 7.94 -4.15
CA GLN A 203 3.04 8.71 -2.95
C GLN A 203 4.41 9.33 -3.03
N GLU A 204 5.42 8.55 -3.43
CA GLU A 204 6.78 9.02 -3.51
C GLU A 204 6.87 10.27 -4.41
N ASN A 205 6.08 10.31 -5.49
CA ASN A 205 5.99 11.47 -6.37
C ASN A 205 5.28 12.66 -5.71
N SER A 206 4.15 12.46 -5.02
CA SER A 206 3.46 13.52 -4.26
C SER A 206 4.36 14.09 -3.14
N ILE A 207 5.09 13.23 -2.43
CA ILE A 207 6.07 13.59 -1.39
C ILE A 207 7.19 14.45 -1.98
N LYS A 208 7.76 14.07 -3.13
CA LYS A 208 8.78 14.89 -3.83
C LYS A 208 8.23 16.25 -4.26
N GLY A 209 6.97 16.32 -4.68
CA GLY A 209 6.28 17.56 -5.01
C GLY A 209 6.13 18.50 -3.79
N LEU A 210 5.83 17.92 -2.64
CA LEU A 210 5.76 18.62 -1.35
C LEU A 210 7.13 19.08 -0.85
N ASP A 211 8.17 18.24 -0.95
CA ASP A 211 9.56 18.61 -0.63
C ASP A 211 9.97 19.88 -1.39
N LYS A 212 9.71 19.91 -2.70
CA LYS A 212 9.99 21.09 -3.53
C LYS A 212 9.13 22.30 -3.15
N SER A 213 7.88 22.09 -2.74
CA SER A 213 7.00 23.18 -2.28
C SER A 213 7.50 23.77 -0.96
N LEU A 214 8.03 22.95 -0.06
CA LEU A 214 8.65 23.39 1.20
C LEU A 214 9.92 24.22 0.94
N GLU A 215 10.77 23.81 -0.02
CA GLU A 215 11.94 24.60 -0.44
C GLU A 215 11.54 25.97 -0.98
N ASN A 216 10.50 26.03 -1.83
CA ASN A 216 9.99 27.29 -2.35
C ASN A 216 9.43 28.19 -1.23
N LEU A 217 8.83 27.60 -0.19
CA LEU A 217 8.29 28.35 0.96
C LEU A 217 9.41 29.04 1.74
N LYS A 218 10.50 28.32 1.98
CA LYS A 218 11.72 28.86 2.60
C LYS A 218 12.35 30.01 1.80
N GLU A 219 12.26 29.97 0.47
CA GLU A 219 12.71 31.08 -0.38
C GLU A 219 11.76 32.29 -0.31
N GLN A 220 10.45 32.05 -0.21
CA GLN A 220 9.45 33.11 -0.05
C GLN A 220 9.56 33.81 1.30
N ASP A 221 9.86 33.10 2.40
CA ASP A 221 10.04 33.74 3.72
C ASP A 221 11.17 34.78 3.71
N LYS A 222 12.30 34.48 3.05
CA LYS A 222 13.39 35.45 2.84
C LYS A 222 12.93 36.67 2.04
N THR A 223 12.10 36.46 1.02
CA THR A 223 11.54 37.54 0.22
C THR A 223 10.59 38.41 1.04
N LEU A 224 9.82 37.80 1.95
CA LEU A 224 8.91 38.49 2.86
C LEU A 224 9.69 39.33 3.89
N GLU A 225 10.80 38.81 4.43
CA GLU A 225 11.71 39.58 5.30
C GLU A 225 12.26 40.82 4.59
N GLU A 226 12.69 40.68 3.33
CA GLU A 226 13.13 41.83 2.52
C GLU A 226 12.02 42.86 2.30
N LEU A 227 10.79 42.41 2.05
CA LEU A 227 9.63 43.27 1.87
C LEU A 227 9.26 44.00 3.18
N SER A 228 9.29 43.29 4.31
CA SER A 228 9.06 43.85 5.64
C SER A 228 10.11 44.90 5.98
N LYS A 229 11.40 44.61 5.74
CA LYS A 229 12.50 45.57 5.94
C LYS A 229 12.35 46.80 5.04
N MET A 230 12.06 46.60 3.76
CA MET A 230 11.81 47.70 2.82
C MET A 230 10.67 48.61 3.29
N GLN A 231 9.57 48.02 3.78
CA GLN A 231 8.42 48.75 4.29
C GLN A 231 8.75 49.54 5.58
N LYS A 232 9.60 48.99 6.45
CA LYS A 232 10.09 49.70 7.65
C LYS A 232 10.98 50.90 7.27
N GLU A 233 11.87 50.74 6.30
CA GLU A 233 12.83 51.77 5.88
C GLU A 233 12.23 52.91 5.04
N LYS A 234 11.25 52.62 4.17
CA LYS A 234 10.67 53.63 3.26
C LYS A 234 9.40 54.26 3.81
N ASN A 235 9.18 55.54 3.54
CA ASN A 235 7.94 56.23 3.91
C ASN A 235 6.79 55.95 2.94
N GLU A 236 7.08 55.75 1.65
CA GLU A 236 6.11 55.37 0.62
C GLU A 236 6.70 54.34 -0.34
N LEU A 237 5.87 53.37 -0.76
CA LEU A 237 6.24 52.36 -1.75
C LEU A 237 6.13 52.93 -3.17
N ASN A 238 7.21 52.84 -3.94
CA ASN A 238 7.19 53.23 -5.35
C ASN A 238 6.51 52.14 -6.23
N TRP A 239 6.31 52.42 -7.52
CA TRP A 239 5.65 51.46 -8.43
C TRP A 239 6.37 50.10 -8.51
N ASN A 240 7.71 50.09 -8.50
CA ASN A 240 8.50 48.84 -8.51
C ASN A 240 8.30 48.06 -7.20
N ASP A 241 8.27 48.75 -6.05
CA ASP A 241 8.06 48.14 -4.75
C ASP A 241 6.66 47.51 -4.65
N LYS A 242 5.63 48.23 -5.11
CA LYS A 242 4.25 47.70 -5.22
C LYS A 242 4.18 46.48 -6.13
N LYS A 243 4.88 46.52 -7.28
CA LYS A 243 4.94 45.37 -8.19
C LYS A 243 5.67 44.17 -7.57
N LYS A 244 6.70 44.40 -6.75
CA LYS A 244 7.40 43.33 -6.01
C LYS A 244 6.45 42.66 -5.02
N LEU A 245 5.67 43.44 -4.26
CA LEU A 245 4.65 42.92 -3.34
C LEU A 245 3.54 42.16 -4.09
N GLU A 246 3.01 42.71 -5.19
CA GLU A 246 1.99 42.04 -6.02
C GLU A 246 2.48 40.67 -6.53
N ASN A 247 3.72 40.64 -7.05
CA ASN A 247 4.32 39.42 -7.55
C ASN A 247 4.56 38.40 -6.43
N PHE A 248 4.92 38.86 -5.24
CA PHE A 248 5.04 38.02 -4.05
C PHE A 248 3.69 37.40 -3.66
N ILE A 249 2.64 38.22 -3.50
CA ILE A 249 1.27 37.75 -3.19
C ILE A 249 0.80 36.74 -4.24
N LYS A 250 1.02 37.02 -5.53
CA LYS A 250 0.63 36.10 -6.60
C LYS A 250 1.36 34.75 -6.52
N ARG A 251 2.66 34.76 -6.21
CA ARG A 251 3.46 33.53 -6.03
C ARG A 251 3.02 32.75 -4.80
N GLN A 252 2.74 33.44 -3.70
CA GLN A 252 2.22 32.82 -2.48
C GLN A 252 0.87 32.14 -2.74
N LYS A 253 -0.08 32.81 -3.43
CA LYS A 253 -1.37 32.21 -3.80
C LYS A 253 -1.20 30.94 -4.66
N GLN A 254 -0.30 30.97 -5.64
CA GLN A 254 -0.01 29.79 -6.47
C GLN A 254 0.59 28.64 -5.65
N GLN A 255 1.39 28.95 -4.64
CA GLN A 255 1.97 27.97 -3.75
C GLN A 255 0.89 27.34 -2.85
N GLU A 256 -0.01 28.14 -2.31
CA GLU A 256 -1.15 27.66 -1.49
C GLU A 256 -2.07 26.73 -2.27
N GLU A 257 -2.39 27.08 -3.51
CA GLU A 257 -3.19 26.22 -4.40
C GLU A 257 -2.48 24.87 -4.66
N MET A 258 -1.17 24.91 -4.89
CA MET A 258 -0.36 23.71 -5.07
C MET A 258 -0.34 22.84 -3.78
N MET A 259 -0.15 23.45 -2.61
CA MET A 259 -0.18 22.75 -1.32
C MET A 259 -1.54 22.12 -1.02
N LYS A 260 -2.63 22.81 -1.39
CA LYS A 260 -4.00 22.30 -1.25
C LYS A 260 -4.23 21.06 -2.12
N ASN A 261 -3.78 21.10 -3.37
CA ASN A 261 -3.86 19.94 -4.27
C ASN A 261 -3.07 18.76 -3.73
N PHE A 262 -1.83 18.98 -3.26
CA PHE A 262 -1.03 17.91 -2.65
C PHE A 262 -1.64 17.37 -1.35
N SER A 263 -2.20 18.22 -0.50
CA SER A 263 -2.86 17.78 0.74
C SER A 263 -4.06 16.88 0.42
N LYS A 264 -4.84 17.24 -0.62
CA LYS A 264 -5.96 16.44 -1.11
C LYS A 264 -5.50 15.10 -1.70
N GLU A 265 -4.46 15.10 -2.53
CA GLU A 265 -3.86 13.87 -3.07
C GLU A 265 -3.35 12.96 -1.95
N LEU A 266 -2.61 13.49 -0.97
CA LEU A 266 -2.13 12.72 0.18
C LEU A 266 -3.30 12.14 0.98
N LYS A 267 -4.35 12.93 1.24
CA LYS A 267 -5.53 12.46 1.97
C LYS A 267 -6.24 11.32 1.25
N GLU A 268 -6.53 11.50 -0.05
CA GLU A 268 -7.16 10.48 -0.88
C GLU A 268 -6.31 9.20 -0.93
N ASN A 269 -5.00 9.36 -1.06
CA ASN A 269 -4.07 8.26 -1.08
C ASN A 269 -4.00 7.52 0.26
N LEU A 270 -3.95 8.25 1.38
CA LEU A 270 -4.01 7.65 2.71
C LEU A 270 -5.31 6.87 2.88
N GLU A 271 -6.46 7.44 2.50
CA GLU A 271 -7.76 6.77 2.56
C GLU A 271 -7.80 5.48 1.74
N ASN A 272 -7.31 5.54 0.50
CA ASN A 272 -7.32 4.43 -0.45
C ASN A 272 -6.19 3.41 -0.24
N PHE A 273 -5.22 3.71 0.64
CA PHE A 273 -4.13 2.80 0.97
C PHE A 273 -4.60 1.73 1.95
N GLN A 274 -4.54 0.46 1.50
CA GLN A 274 -4.94 -0.73 2.24
C GLN A 274 -6.33 -0.62 2.93
N PRO A 275 -7.42 -0.42 2.16
CA PRO A 275 -8.75 -0.18 2.72
C PRO A 275 -9.37 -1.42 3.41
N GLU A 276 -8.84 -2.62 3.14
CA GLU A 276 -9.32 -3.88 3.72
C GLU A 276 -8.73 -4.18 5.11
N ASN A 277 -7.64 -3.50 5.49
CA ASN A 277 -7.05 -3.59 6.83
C ASN A 277 -7.76 -2.59 7.76
N GLU A 278 -9.02 -2.87 8.13
CA GLU A 278 -9.82 -2.13 9.12
C GLU A 278 -9.29 -2.30 10.57
N GLU A 279 -7.99 -2.45 10.79
CA GLU A 279 -7.44 -2.05 12.08
C GLU A 279 -7.43 -0.52 12.08
N ASN A 280 -8.03 0.11 13.10
CA ASN A 280 -7.98 1.55 13.28
C ASN A 280 -6.51 1.97 13.49
N ASP A 281 -5.80 2.18 12.38
CA ASP A 281 -4.44 2.70 12.39
C ASP A 281 -4.50 4.11 12.94
N THR A 282 -4.17 4.24 14.23
CA THR A 282 -4.22 5.51 14.95
C THR A 282 -3.28 6.55 14.35
N PHE A 283 -2.18 6.11 13.72
CA PHE A 283 -1.24 7.00 13.04
C PHE A 283 -1.89 7.56 11.77
N LYS A 284 -2.53 6.72 10.96
CA LYS A 284 -3.25 7.11 9.74
C LYS A 284 -4.34 8.14 10.04
N GLU A 285 -5.18 7.90 11.06
CA GLU A 285 -6.26 8.82 11.42
C GLU A 285 -5.71 10.16 11.94
N GLN A 286 -4.69 10.14 12.80
CA GLN A 286 -4.06 11.38 13.25
C GLN A 286 -3.39 12.14 12.11
N LEU A 287 -2.80 11.45 11.14
CA LEU A 287 -2.23 12.09 9.96
C LEU A 287 -3.30 12.74 9.08
N LYS A 288 -4.48 12.14 8.96
CA LYS A 288 -5.63 12.76 8.28
C LYS A 288 -6.11 14.01 9.01
N ASP A 289 -6.23 13.96 10.34
CA ASP A 289 -6.59 15.13 11.14
C ASP A 289 -5.59 16.28 10.90
N ARG A 290 -4.28 15.98 10.80
CA ARG A 290 -3.25 16.98 10.47
C ARG A 290 -3.39 17.56 9.07
N LEU A 291 -3.77 16.74 8.09
CA LEU A 291 -4.04 17.20 6.73
C LEU A 291 -5.24 18.15 6.70
N ASP A 292 -6.28 17.85 7.47
CA ASP A 292 -7.48 18.67 7.57
C ASP A 292 -7.20 20.01 8.27
N GLU A 293 -6.47 19.99 9.39
CA GLU A 293 -6.01 21.21 10.07
C GLU A 293 -5.15 22.08 9.13
N ASN A 294 -4.27 21.47 8.31
CA ASN A 294 -3.46 22.19 7.34
C ASN A 294 -4.33 22.83 6.24
N GLU A 295 -5.39 22.15 5.78
CA GLU A 295 -6.33 22.72 4.81
C GLU A 295 -7.11 23.91 5.38
N GLU A 296 -7.48 23.88 6.66
CA GLU A 296 -8.11 25.01 7.34
C GLU A 296 -7.17 26.22 7.45
N GLN A 297 -5.92 26.01 7.83
CA GLN A 297 -4.91 27.08 7.89
C GLN A 297 -4.65 27.70 6.50
N LEU A 298 -4.61 26.90 5.44
CA LEU A 298 -4.51 27.41 4.07
C LEU A 298 -5.65 28.38 3.73
N LYS A 299 -6.88 28.11 4.17
CA LYS A 299 -8.04 29.00 3.97
C LYS A 299 -7.91 30.31 4.74
N GLU A 300 -7.29 30.30 5.91
CA GLU A 300 -7.01 31.52 6.66
C GLU A 300 -5.93 32.37 5.98
N ASN A 301 -4.88 31.74 5.46
CA ASN A 301 -3.83 32.43 4.73
C ASN A 301 -4.36 33.04 3.42
N GLU A 302 -5.22 32.31 2.68
CA GLU A 302 -5.91 32.82 1.49
C GLU A 302 -6.62 34.16 1.79
N LYS A 303 -7.31 34.26 2.94
CA LYS A 303 -7.99 35.50 3.37
C LYS A 303 -6.98 36.61 3.70
N LEU A 304 -5.88 36.31 4.39
CA LEU A 304 -4.86 37.30 4.70
C LEU A 304 -4.22 37.87 3.41
N LEU A 305 -3.99 37.02 2.42
CA LEU A 305 -3.46 37.45 1.12
C LEU A 305 -4.44 38.34 0.35
N GLU A 306 -5.75 38.07 0.43
CA GLU A 306 -6.76 38.97 -0.13
C GLU A 306 -6.81 40.32 0.60
N GLU A 307 -6.63 40.35 1.91
CA GLU A 307 -6.52 41.60 2.68
C GLU A 307 -5.27 42.39 2.27
N LEU A 308 -4.12 41.72 2.15
CA LEU A 308 -2.87 42.34 1.69
C LEU A 308 -2.98 42.89 0.27
N GLU A 309 -3.66 42.19 -0.64
CA GLU A 309 -3.93 42.66 -2.00
C GLU A 309 -4.78 43.94 -2.01
N LYS A 310 -5.81 44.02 -1.15
CA LYS A 310 -6.64 45.23 -0.97
C LYS A 310 -5.86 46.38 -0.32
N LEU A 311 -4.94 46.07 0.60
CA LEU A 311 -4.09 47.05 1.29
C LEU A 311 -2.96 47.56 0.41
N GLN A 312 -2.47 46.78 -0.56
CA GLN A 312 -1.51 47.26 -1.55
C GLN A 312 -2.04 48.52 -2.30
N GLU A 313 -3.35 48.62 -2.48
CA GLU A 313 -4.02 49.76 -3.11
C GLU A 313 -4.23 50.95 -2.16
N LYS A 314 -4.26 50.73 -0.84
CA LYS A 314 -4.56 51.74 0.20
C LYS A 314 -3.27 52.08 0.98
N ILE A 315 -2.83 53.34 0.91
CA ILE A 315 -1.52 53.83 1.40
C ILE A 315 -1.43 53.89 2.95
N GLN A 316 -1.93 52.91 3.70
CA GLN A 316 -1.79 52.88 5.17
C GLN A 316 -0.57 52.07 5.57
N LYS A 317 0.52 52.76 5.96
CA LYS A 317 1.84 52.16 6.25
C LYS A 317 1.79 51.23 7.45
N GLU A 318 1.06 51.62 8.49
CA GLU A 318 0.94 50.90 9.76
C GLU A 318 0.18 49.58 9.57
N GLU A 319 -0.99 49.63 8.92
CA GLU A 319 -1.84 48.45 8.66
C GLU A 319 -1.13 47.43 7.75
N LEU A 320 -0.41 47.91 6.71
CA LEU A 320 0.39 47.03 5.85
C LEU A 320 1.55 46.38 6.60
N THR A 321 2.22 47.12 7.51
CA THR A 321 3.33 46.56 8.31
C THR A 321 2.83 45.47 9.25
N GLU A 322 1.71 45.70 9.93
CA GLU A 322 1.09 44.71 10.82
C GLU A 322 0.67 43.45 10.05
N LYS A 323 0.07 43.60 8.87
CA LYS A 323 -0.34 42.46 8.03
C LYS A 323 0.82 41.67 7.44
N LEU A 324 1.93 42.34 7.10
CA LEU A 324 3.16 41.66 6.68
C LEU A 324 3.83 40.90 7.84
N GLU A 325 3.80 41.45 9.06
CA GLU A 325 4.26 40.71 10.25
C GLU A 325 3.35 39.52 10.57
N GLN A 326 2.03 39.68 10.44
CA GLN A 326 1.06 38.57 10.58
C GLN A 326 1.31 37.48 9.53
N LEU A 327 1.55 37.85 8.27
CA LEU A 327 1.86 36.89 7.21
C LEU A 327 3.17 36.16 7.48
N SER A 328 4.19 36.85 8.00
CA SER A 328 5.46 36.20 8.36
C SER A 328 5.26 35.18 9.49
N LYS A 329 4.44 35.50 10.50
CA LYS A 329 4.06 34.53 11.55
C LYS A 329 3.35 33.32 10.95
N GLN A 330 2.38 33.53 10.05
CA GLN A 330 1.63 32.45 9.40
C GLN A 330 2.52 31.60 8.49
N ASN A 331 3.39 32.21 7.69
CA ASN A 331 4.33 31.49 6.81
C ASN A 331 5.28 30.58 7.61
N LYS A 332 5.81 31.05 8.75
CA LYS A 332 6.66 30.22 9.61
C LYS A 332 5.92 29.03 10.22
N ASN A 333 4.68 29.24 10.66
CA ASN A 333 3.83 28.14 11.14
C ASN A 333 3.54 27.13 10.02
N GLN A 334 3.23 27.62 8.83
CA GLN A 334 2.97 26.81 7.65
C GLN A 334 4.20 26.00 7.20
N GLU A 335 5.40 26.60 7.25
CA GLU A 335 6.66 25.91 6.99
C GLU A 335 6.83 24.71 7.91
N LYS A 336 6.70 24.93 9.24
CA LYS A 336 6.83 23.89 10.25
C LYS A 336 5.76 22.81 10.09
N ASN A 337 4.51 23.19 9.83
CA ASN A 337 3.41 22.24 9.66
C ASN A 337 3.58 21.39 8.40
N LEU A 338 4.02 21.98 7.28
CA LEU A 338 4.29 21.26 6.05
C LEU A 338 5.47 20.30 6.20
N GLU A 339 6.55 20.75 6.86
CA GLU A 339 7.72 19.92 7.14
C GLU A 339 7.36 18.74 8.05
N LYS A 340 6.56 18.98 9.09
CA LYS A 340 6.00 17.93 9.96
C LYS A 340 5.16 16.94 9.18
N LEU A 341 4.19 17.44 8.41
CA LEU A 341 3.28 16.60 7.62
C LEU A 341 4.05 15.72 6.65
N LEU A 342 5.04 16.28 5.97
CA LEU A 342 5.90 15.59 5.02
C LEU A 342 6.70 14.47 5.70
N GLU A 343 7.34 14.75 6.83
CA GLU A 343 8.13 13.77 7.58
C GLU A 343 7.24 12.65 8.16
N LEU A 344 6.09 13.00 8.76
CA LEU A 344 5.12 12.01 9.25
C LEU A 344 4.59 11.12 8.13
N THR A 345 4.31 11.70 6.96
CA THR A 345 3.85 10.96 5.78
C THR A 345 4.94 10.00 5.28
N LYS A 346 6.20 10.46 5.18
CA LYS A 346 7.35 9.59 4.83
C LYS A 346 7.49 8.44 5.83
N ARG A 347 7.47 8.73 7.13
CA ARG A 347 7.52 7.71 8.21
C ARG A 347 6.41 6.68 8.10
N TYR A 348 5.18 7.13 7.86
CA TYR A 348 4.02 6.26 7.69
C TYR A 348 4.26 5.27 6.55
N TYR A 349 4.65 5.75 5.36
CA TYR A 349 4.85 4.88 4.21
C TYR A 349 6.06 3.96 4.35
N VAL A 350 7.16 4.42 4.96
CA VAL A 350 8.30 3.56 5.29
C VAL A 350 7.85 2.44 6.26
N THR A 351 7.05 2.77 7.27
CA THR A 351 6.50 1.79 8.21
C THR A 351 5.60 0.78 7.50
N LYS A 352 4.68 1.24 6.64
CA LYS A 352 3.78 0.37 5.87
C LYS A 352 4.50 -0.51 4.86
N LYS A 353 5.53 0.02 4.19
CA LYS A 353 6.36 -0.77 3.29
C LYS A 353 7.17 -1.82 4.04
N ALA A 354 7.67 -1.50 5.23
CA ALA A 354 8.33 -2.47 6.10
C ALA A 354 7.38 -3.58 6.59
N GLU A 355 6.16 -3.22 7.03
CA GLU A 355 5.10 -4.18 7.39
C GLU A 355 4.75 -5.08 6.19
N LYS A 356 4.55 -4.50 5.01
CA LYS A 356 4.29 -5.23 3.76
C LYS A 356 5.41 -6.23 3.44
N LEU A 357 6.67 -5.80 3.51
CA LEU A 357 7.81 -6.67 3.24
C LEU A 357 7.90 -7.82 4.27
N ALA A 358 7.59 -7.55 5.54
CA ALA A 358 7.52 -8.60 6.57
C ALA A 358 6.44 -9.65 6.25
N GLU A 359 5.28 -9.23 5.74
CA GLU A 359 4.23 -10.13 5.29
C GLU A 359 4.60 -10.88 4.00
N GLU A 360 5.24 -10.19 3.05
CA GLU A 360 5.65 -10.76 1.77
C GLU A 360 6.68 -11.86 1.96
N ILE A 361 7.73 -11.63 2.75
CA ILE A 361 8.72 -12.69 3.03
C ILE A 361 8.08 -13.87 3.78
N PHE A 362 7.10 -13.60 4.64
CA PHE A 362 6.34 -14.66 5.31
C PHE A 362 5.53 -15.50 4.30
N LYS A 363 4.81 -14.85 3.38
CA LYS A 363 4.04 -15.50 2.30
C LYS A 363 4.95 -16.27 1.35
N LEU A 364 6.08 -15.69 0.94
CA LEU A 364 7.10 -16.38 0.13
C LEU A 364 7.58 -17.65 0.86
N GLY A 365 7.79 -17.58 2.18
CA GLY A 365 8.13 -18.74 2.98
C GLY A 365 7.05 -19.82 2.98
N GLU A 366 5.77 -19.44 2.98
CA GLU A 366 4.66 -20.39 2.81
C GLU A 366 4.62 -21.02 1.41
N GLU A 367 4.78 -20.21 0.35
CA GLU A 367 4.84 -20.71 -1.03
C GLU A 367 6.00 -21.68 -1.22
N GLN A 368 7.15 -21.37 -0.63
CA GLN A 368 8.37 -22.17 -0.71
C GLN A 368 8.22 -23.52 0.03
N GLU A 369 7.56 -23.55 1.19
CA GLU A 369 7.20 -24.80 1.87
C GLU A 369 6.15 -25.61 1.08
N LYS A 370 5.10 -24.95 0.56
CA LYS A 370 4.05 -25.59 -0.24
C LYS A 370 4.63 -26.25 -1.49
N LEU A 371 5.58 -25.61 -2.18
CA LEU A 371 6.27 -26.21 -3.32
C LEU A 371 7.09 -27.44 -2.91
N GLY A 372 7.73 -27.39 -1.73
CA GLY A 372 8.44 -28.53 -1.17
C GLY A 372 7.56 -29.71 -0.77
N ASP A 373 6.29 -29.47 -0.42
CA ASP A 373 5.30 -30.51 -0.12
C ASP A 373 4.47 -30.94 -1.34
N ALA A 374 4.60 -30.25 -2.47
CA ALA A 374 3.83 -30.53 -3.68
C ALA A 374 4.24 -31.86 -4.33
N PRO A 375 3.32 -32.52 -5.08
CA PRO A 375 3.63 -33.71 -5.84
C PRO A 375 4.77 -33.50 -6.83
N ASP A 376 5.44 -34.59 -7.21
CA ASP A 376 6.59 -34.58 -8.12
C ASP A 376 6.30 -33.92 -9.48
N GLU A 377 5.06 -33.93 -9.95
CA GLU A 377 4.64 -33.29 -11.20
C GLU A 377 4.57 -31.76 -11.09
N GLU A 378 4.37 -31.24 -9.88
CA GLU A 378 4.24 -29.81 -9.63
C GLU A 378 5.51 -29.16 -9.09
N ASN A 379 6.38 -29.91 -8.42
CA ASN A 379 7.67 -29.44 -7.93
C ASN A 379 8.72 -29.44 -9.07
N THR A 380 8.64 -28.43 -9.93
CA THR A 380 9.53 -28.29 -11.10
C THR A 380 10.57 -27.19 -10.90
N LYS A 381 11.64 -27.26 -11.71
CA LYS A 381 12.73 -26.28 -11.68
C LYS A 381 12.22 -24.87 -11.99
N GLU A 382 11.33 -24.75 -12.96
CA GLU A 382 10.77 -23.46 -13.41
C GLU A 382 9.99 -22.77 -12.30
N LYS A 383 9.21 -23.52 -11.51
CA LYS A 383 8.50 -22.97 -10.34
C LYS A 383 9.47 -22.55 -9.23
N GLN A 384 10.55 -23.31 -9.02
CA GLN A 384 11.58 -22.91 -8.06
C GLN A 384 12.32 -21.65 -8.50
N GLU A 385 12.73 -21.56 -9.77
CA GLU A 385 13.39 -20.36 -10.33
C GLU A 385 12.47 -19.13 -10.23
N ALA A 386 11.15 -19.30 -10.38
CA ALA A 386 10.19 -18.22 -10.14
C ALA A 386 10.18 -17.75 -8.68
N LEU A 387 10.27 -18.65 -7.69
CA LEU A 387 10.38 -18.28 -6.28
C LEU A 387 11.73 -17.61 -5.94
N ASN A 388 12.81 -18.04 -6.59
CA ASN A 388 14.12 -17.38 -6.44
C ASN A 388 14.03 -15.93 -6.94
N LYS A 389 13.42 -15.71 -8.11
CA LYS A 389 13.21 -14.37 -8.66
C LYS A 389 12.36 -13.48 -7.76
N LYS A 390 11.28 -14.01 -7.16
CA LYS A 390 10.49 -13.26 -6.18
C LYS A 390 11.31 -12.88 -4.93
N PHE A 391 12.19 -13.77 -4.47
CA PHE A 391 13.05 -13.48 -3.33
C PHE A 391 14.13 -12.42 -3.66
N GLU A 392 14.69 -12.43 -4.88
CA GLU A 392 15.56 -11.35 -5.37
C GLU A 392 14.83 -10.00 -5.46
N GLU A 393 13.56 -10.00 -5.90
CA GLU A 393 12.70 -8.83 -5.91
C GLU A 393 12.48 -8.30 -4.48
N TYR A 394 12.15 -9.16 -3.52
CA TYR A 394 12.08 -8.80 -2.10
C TYR A 394 13.38 -8.17 -1.57
N GLN A 395 14.54 -8.74 -1.88
CA GLN A 395 15.84 -8.17 -1.46
C GLN A 395 16.08 -6.78 -2.05
N GLN A 396 15.63 -6.54 -3.28
CA GLN A 396 15.72 -5.24 -3.92
C GLN A 396 14.77 -4.23 -3.26
N GLU A 397 13.52 -4.61 -3.01
CA GLU A 397 12.55 -3.76 -2.29
C GLU A 397 13.02 -3.43 -0.87
N MET A 398 13.66 -4.37 -0.16
CA MET A 398 14.27 -4.14 1.15
C MET A 398 15.43 -3.13 1.08
N LYS A 399 16.24 -3.16 0.02
CA LYS A 399 17.29 -2.14 -0.19
C LYS A 399 16.70 -0.76 -0.46
N ASP A 400 15.61 -0.69 -1.21
CA ASP A 400 14.96 0.57 -1.53
C ASP A 400 14.23 1.14 -0.32
N LEU A 401 13.57 0.31 0.50
CA LEU A 401 13.05 0.69 1.82
C LEU A 401 14.15 1.29 2.71
N LYS A 402 15.36 0.73 2.71
CA LYS A 402 16.47 1.28 3.49
C LYS A 402 16.90 2.67 3.01
N LYS A 403 16.97 2.89 1.71
CA LYS A 403 17.28 4.22 1.16
C LYS A 403 16.20 5.25 1.52
N GLU A 404 14.93 4.85 1.45
CA GLU A 404 13.81 5.70 1.85
C GLU A 404 13.87 6.05 3.34
N ASN A 405 14.19 5.05 4.18
CA ASN A 405 14.39 5.25 5.62
C ASN A 405 15.61 6.13 5.95
N GLU A 406 16.71 6.00 5.21
CA GLU A 406 17.88 6.88 5.30
C GLU A 406 17.58 8.32 4.85
N GLY A 407 16.55 8.50 4.02
CA GLY A 407 16.04 9.80 3.58
C GLY A 407 15.15 10.51 4.60
N LEU A 408 14.76 9.83 5.69
CA LEU A 408 14.07 10.45 6.82
C LEU A 408 15.03 11.36 7.59
N LYS A 409 14.50 12.40 8.23
CA LYS A 409 15.30 13.28 9.09
C LYS A 409 15.90 12.53 10.27
N GLU A 410 15.13 11.59 10.82
CA GLU A 410 15.60 10.64 11.82
C GLU A 410 15.22 9.22 11.37
N PRO A 411 16.16 8.45 10.79
CA PRO A 411 15.90 7.10 10.31
C PRO A 411 15.33 6.21 11.41
N MET A 412 14.36 5.38 11.05
CA MET A 412 13.80 4.38 11.95
C MET A 412 14.70 3.15 12.00
N ASP A 413 14.68 2.41 13.11
CA ASP A 413 15.38 1.12 13.17
C ASP A 413 14.57 0.06 12.42
N ILE A 414 14.96 -0.20 11.16
CA ILE A 414 14.35 -1.23 10.33
C ILE A 414 15.22 -2.50 10.42
N PRO A 415 14.74 -3.54 11.12
CA PRO A 415 15.49 -4.76 11.29
C PRO A 415 15.72 -5.48 9.96
N GLN A 416 16.93 -6.01 9.77
CA GLN A 416 17.26 -6.84 8.60
C GLN A 416 18.14 -8.01 9.01
N ASP A 417 17.66 -9.24 8.77
CA ASP A 417 18.45 -10.46 8.94
C ASP A 417 19.26 -10.77 7.66
N LYS A 418 20.35 -10.03 7.43
CA LYS A 418 21.23 -10.26 6.27
C LYS A 418 21.81 -11.68 6.22
N SER A 419 22.08 -12.27 7.39
CA SER A 419 22.58 -13.66 7.46
C SER A 419 21.50 -14.62 7.02
N GLY A 420 20.25 -14.37 7.43
CA GLY A 420 19.10 -15.15 6.98
C GLY A 420 18.79 -15.01 5.50
N GLU A 421 18.93 -13.80 4.94
CA GLU A 421 18.78 -13.60 3.50
C GLU A 421 19.77 -14.44 2.69
N GLN A 422 21.03 -14.48 3.11
CA GLN A 422 22.07 -15.31 2.48
C GLN A 422 21.77 -16.81 2.61
N GLU A 423 21.31 -17.25 3.79
CA GLU A 423 20.93 -18.66 4.01
C GLU A 423 19.77 -19.07 3.10
N VAL A 424 18.77 -18.20 2.94
CA VAL A 424 17.63 -18.44 2.05
C VAL A 424 18.10 -18.56 0.59
N GLU A 425 18.93 -17.63 0.12
CA GLU A 425 19.49 -17.65 -1.24
C GLU A 425 20.27 -18.94 -1.51
N GLU A 426 21.14 -19.33 -0.58
CA GLU A 426 21.89 -20.58 -0.68
C GLU A 426 20.99 -21.82 -0.74
N GLU A 427 19.99 -21.90 0.14
CA GLU A 427 19.08 -23.05 0.19
C GLU A 427 18.18 -23.12 -1.05
N GLN A 428 17.72 -21.97 -1.56
CA GLN A 428 16.99 -21.87 -2.82
C GLN A 428 17.84 -22.33 -4.02
N GLN A 429 19.11 -21.91 -4.09
CA GLN A 429 20.00 -22.33 -5.16
C GLN A 429 20.28 -23.85 -5.10
N LYS A 430 20.54 -24.38 -3.90
CA LYS A 430 20.69 -25.83 -3.68
C LYS A 430 19.43 -26.60 -4.09
N ALA A 431 18.23 -26.06 -3.86
CA ALA A 431 16.98 -26.67 -4.31
C ALA A 431 16.90 -26.74 -5.84
N THR A 432 17.22 -25.64 -6.53
CA THR A 432 17.28 -25.56 -8.00
C THR A 432 18.25 -26.57 -8.60
N ASP A 433 19.47 -26.66 -8.04
CA ASP A 433 20.49 -27.61 -8.50
C ASP A 433 20.05 -29.07 -8.30
N LYS A 434 19.41 -29.37 -7.18
CA LYS A 434 18.89 -30.72 -6.90
C LYS A 434 17.72 -31.11 -7.80
N LEU A 435 16.84 -30.16 -8.14
CA LEU A 435 15.78 -30.39 -9.14
C LEU A 435 16.38 -30.69 -10.52
N GLN A 436 17.46 -30.00 -10.89
CA GLN A 436 18.19 -30.26 -12.14
C GLN A 436 18.85 -31.65 -12.16
N GLN A 437 19.30 -32.13 -11.01
CA GLN A 437 19.85 -33.49 -10.83
C GLN A 437 18.76 -34.57 -10.66
N GLN A 438 17.48 -34.23 -10.82
CA GLN A 438 16.33 -35.10 -10.55
C GLN A 438 16.22 -35.61 -9.10
N ASN A 439 16.94 -34.99 -8.15
CA ASN A 439 16.85 -35.31 -6.73
C ASN A 439 15.75 -34.50 -6.03
N LYS A 440 14.50 -34.87 -6.29
CA LYS A 440 13.30 -34.15 -5.80
C LYS A 440 13.16 -34.17 -4.28
N SER A 441 13.48 -35.30 -3.63
CA SER A 441 13.46 -35.42 -2.16
C SER A 441 14.48 -34.47 -1.50
N GLY A 442 15.69 -34.39 -2.06
CA GLY A 442 16.70 -33.46 -1.58
C GLY A 442 16.31 -32.00 -1.84
N ALA A 443 15.67 -31.70 -2.97
CA ALA A 443 15.16 -30.35 -3.26
C ALA A 443 14.07 -29.94 -2.25
N SER A 444 13.09 -30.81 -2.00
CA SER A 444 12.03 -30.61 -1.01
C SER A 444 12.58 -30.23 0.38
N GLN A 445 13.67 -30.85 0.82
CA GLN A 445 14.31 -30.51 2.09
C GLN A 445 14.88 -29.09 2.11
N ASN A 446 15.57 -28.67 1.04
CA ASN A 446 16.12 -27.32 0.93
C ASN A 446 15.02 -26.26 0.79
N GLN A 447 13.97 -26.55 0.01
CA GLN A 447 12.78 -25.70 -0.12
C GLN A 447 12.14 -25.46 1.25
N LYS A 448 11.94 -26.51 2.05
CA LYS A 448 11.40 -26.37 3.41
C LYS A 448 12.30 -25.58 4.35
N LYS A 449 13.63 -25.72 4.24
CA LYS A 449 14.57 -24.93 5.05
C LYS A 449 14.51 -23.44 4.69
N ALA A 450 14.57 -23.12 3.39
CA ALA A 450 14.40 -21.76 2.90
C ALA A 450 13.06 -21.18 3.36
N GLY A 451 11.96 -21.92 3.19
CA GLY A 451 10.63 -21.46 3.57
C GLY A 451 10.47 -21.19 5.07
N LYS A 452 11.01 -22.06 5.93
CA LYS A 452 11.04 -21.84 7.39
C LYS A 452 11.83 -20.58 7.76
N LYS A 453 12.99 -20.39 7.14
CA LYS A 453 13.86 -19.24 7.41
C LYS A 453 13.19 -17.93 6.98
N MET A 454 12.56 -17.89 5.80
CA MET A 454 11.77 -16.76 5.33
C MET A 454 10.62 -16.40 6.31
N LYS A 455 9.87 -17.40 6.79
CA LYS A 455 8.81 -17.20 7.79
C LYS A 455 9.34 -16.64 9.11
N GLN A 456 10.49 -17.12 9.56
CA GLN A 456 11.15 -16.62 10.76
C GLN A 456 11.56 -15.15 10.58
N MET A 457 12.13 -14.80 9.42
CA MET A 457 12.50 -13.42 9.11
C MET A 457 11.30 -12.47 9.15
N GLY A 458 10.18 -12.84 8.51
CA GLY A 458 8.97 -12.02 8.52
C GLY A 458 8.40 -11.82 9.92
N LYS A 459 8.33 -12.89 10.73
CA LYS A 459 7.90 -12.80 12.14
C LYS A 459 8.84 -11.95 12.99
N GLN A 460 10.14 -12.13 12.83
CA GLN A 460 11.14 -11.38 13.58
C GLN A 460 11.09 -9.89 13.22
N MET A 461 10.96 -9.56 11.94
CA MET A 461 10.80 -8.19 11.47
C MET A 461 9.58 -7.52 12.10
N GLN A 462 8.42 -8.20 12.08
CA GLN A 462 7.19 -7.68 12.70
C GLN A 462 7.34 -7.46 14.21
N MET A 463 7.93 -8.42 14.94
CA MET A 463 8.16 -8.29 16.39
C MET A 463 9.14 -7.17 16.74
N GLN A 464 10.24 -7.04 15.98
CA GLN A 464 11.25 -6.02 16.22
C GLN A 464 10.73 -4.62 15.87
N MET A 465 9.93 -4.48 14.82
CA MET A 465 9.25 -3.22 14.51
C MET A 465 8.28 -2.81 15.61
N GLN A 466 7.47 -3.74 16.14
CA GLN A 466 6.55 -3.45 17.24
C GLN A 466 7.30 -3.06 18.52
N ALA A 467 8.42 -3.73 18.83
CA ALA A 467 9.28 -3.36 19.95
C ALA A 467 9.91 -1.98 19.76
N GLY A 468 10.46 -1.70 18.57
CA GLY A 468 11.05 -0.41 18.24
C GLY A 468 10.06 0.76 18.32
N GLN A 469 8.80 0.54 17.91
CA GLN A 469 7.73 1.54 18.10
C GLN A 469 7.46 1.82 19.59
N MET A 470 7.46 0.79 20.46
CA MET A 470 7.28 1.00 21.90
C MET A 470 8.47 1.74 22.52
N ASP A 471 9.69 1.38 22.15
CA ASP A 471 10.92 2.04 22.64
C ASP A 471 10.95 3.51 22.19
N SER A 472 10.58 3.79 20.94
CA SER A 472 10.44 5.14 20.41
C SER A 472 9.43 5.97 21.21
N ILE A 473 8.27 5.40 21.56
CA ILE A 473 7.28 6.09 22.39
C ILE A 473 7.80 6.33 23.82
N GLU A 474 8.55 5.39 24.41
CA GLU A 474 9.18 5.60 25.74
C GLU A 474 10.19 6.75 25.70
N GLU A 475 11.05 6.80 24.68
CA GLU A 475 12.01 7.88 24.46
C GLU A 475 11.30 9.22 24.27
N ASP A 476 10.27 9.26 23.43
CA ASP A 476 9.48 10.46 23.15
C ASP A 476 8.78 11.00 24.41
N VAL A 477 8.29 10.12 25.28
CA VAL A 477 7.71 10.49 26.59
C VAL A 477 8.77 11.06 27.54
N GLU A 478 9.99 10.51 27.54
CA GLU A 478 11.09 11.04 28.34
C GLU A 478 11.55 12.41 27.84
N MET A 479 11.68 12.57 26.53
CA MET A 479 12.01 13.85 25.89
C MET A 479 10.94 14.90 26.19
N LEU A 480 9.66 14.56 26.06
CA LEU A 480 8.55 15.46 26.35
C LEU A 480 8.55 15.95 27.81
N ARG A 481 8.91 15.08 28.78
CA ARG A 481 9.10 15.49 30.18
C ARG A 481 10.22 16.50 30.33
N GLN A 482 11.36 16.26 29.68
CA GLN A 482 12.51 17.19 29.74
C GLN A 482 12.17 18.54 29.10
N ILE A 483 11.46 18.53 27.97
CA ILE A 483 10.97 19.76 27.31
C ILE A 483 10.04 20.52 28.24
N LEU A 484 9.08 19.82 28.89
CA LEU A 484 8.15 20.42 29.84
C LEU A 484 8.88 21.03 31.05
N ASP A 485 9.85 20.31 31.65
CA ASP A 485 10.65 20.81 32.77
C ASP A 485 11.43 22.08 32.39
N ASN A 486 12.10 22.06 31.22
CA ASN A 486 12.83 23.22 30.71
C ASN A 486 11.91 24.40 30.42
N LEU A 487 10.71 24.16 29.89
CA LEU A 487 9.69 25.18 29.62
C LEU A 487 9.19 25.84 30.91
N VAL A 488 8.98 25.06 31.97
CA VAL A 488 8.60 25.57 33.29
C VAL A 488 9.70 26.45 33.88
N VAL A 489 10.96 26.01 33.81
CA VAL A 489 12.11 26.82 34.25
C VAL A 489 12.19 28.12 33.45
N PHE A 490 12.09 28.05 32.13
CA PHE A 490 12.06 29.22 31.24
C PHE A 490 10.95 30.21 31.64
N SER A 491 9.73 29.72 31.91
CA SER A 491 8.59 30.56 32.30
C SER A 491 8.86 31.33 33.58
N PHE A 492 9.42 30.66 34.61
CA PHE A 492 9.78 31.32 35.87
C PHE A 492 10.92 32.33 35.71
N GLU A 493 11.94 32.02 34.91
CA GLU A 493 13.03 32.96 34.65
C GLU A 493 12.55 34.20 33.88
N GLN A 494 11.66 34.00 32.89
CA GLN A 494 11.03 35.09 32.15
C GLN A 494 10.13 35.96 33.04
N GLU A 495 9.37 35.37 33.96
CA GLU A 495 8.55 36.10 34.94
C GLU A 495 9.41 36.94 35.89
N ASN A 496 10.47 36.34 36.44
CA ASN A 496 11.42 37.06 37.28
C ASN A 496 12.06 38.24 36.53
N LEU A 497 12.48 38.02 35.28
CA LEU A 497 13.06 39.07 34.45
C LEU A 497 12.05 40.18 34.14
N MET A 498 10.79 39.84 33.87
CA MET A 498 9.70 40.80 33.67
C MET A 498 9.50 41.68 34.93
N GLU A 499 9.40 41.07 36.11
CA GLU A 499 9.28 41.78 37.40
C GLU A 499 10.48 42.69 37.67
N GLU A 500 11.65 42.27 37.22
CA GLU A 500 12.87 43.04 37.28
C GLU A 500 12.84 44.26 36.34
N PHE A 501 12.34 44.14 35.11
CA PHE A 501 12.17 45.28 34.20
C PHE A 501 11.08 46.25 34.67
N LYS A 502 10.02 45.78 35.34
CA LYS A 502 9.01 46.67 35.98
C LYS A 502 9.62 47.64 36.99
N LYS A 503 10.74 47.26 37.61
CA LYS A 503 11.45 48.05 38.65
C LYS A 503 12.68 48.79 38.12
N THR A 504 13.07 48.59 36.86
CA THR A 504 14.32 49.13 36.30
C THR A 504 14.03 50.26 35.34
N GLU A 505 14.58 51.45 35.62
CA GLU A 505 14.47 52.60 34.72
C GLU A 505 15.52 52.54 33.59
N TYR A 506 15.17 53.14 32.45
CA TYR A 506 16.09 53.30 31.31
C TYR A 506 17.31 54.14 31.71
N GLY A 507 18.52 53.65 31.40
CA GLY A 507 19.78 54.28 31.79
C GLY A 507 20.39 53.76 33.10
N ASN A 508 19.71 52.86 33.82
CA ASN A 508 20.33 52.11 34.91
C ASN A 508 21.48 51.21 34.37
N PRO A 509 22.68 51.20 34.97
CA PRO A 509 23.80 50.35 34.53
C PRO A 509 23.47 48.85 34.44
N ILE A 510 22.44 48.38 35.17
CA ILE A 510 21.99 46.99 35.18
C ILE A 510 21.08 46.68 33.98
N PHE A 511 20.48 47.68 33.32
CA PHE A 511 19.55 47.50 32.20
C PHE A 511 20.15 46.67 31.06
N GLY A 512 21.40 46.96 30.67
CA GLY A 512 22.10 46.19 29.64
C GLY A 512 22.33 44.73 30.02
N LYS A 513 22.59 44.43 31.31
CA LYS A 513 22.72 43.04 31.78
C LYS A 513 21.39 42.28 31.71
N LYS A 514 20.27 42.95 32.03
CA LYS A 514 18.93 42.37 31.91
C LYS A 514 18.52 42.13 30.47
N LEU A 515 18.94 43.01 29.55
CA LEU A 515 18.71 42.81 28.13
C LEU A 515 19.49 41.60 27.60
N ASN A 516 20.74 41.39 28.06
CA ASN A 516 21.48 40.17 27.76
C ASN A 516 20.77 38.92 28.29
N LEU A 517 20.27 38.97 29.54
CA LEU A 517 19.51 37.86 30.10
C LEU A 517 18.23 37.57 29.31
N GLN A 518 17.52 38.59 28.80
CA GLN A 518 16.37 38.38 27.90
C GLN A 518 16.79 37.68 26.61
N ASN A 519 17.98 37.98 26.08
CA ASN A 519 18.49 37.29 24.89
C ASN A 519 18.94 35.86 25.21
N ASP A 520 19.51 35.61 26.39
CA ASP A 520 19.85 34.26 26.84
C ASP A 520 18.57 33.41 26.98
N LEU A 521 17.50 33.97 27.53
CA LEU A 521 16.18 33.33 27.58
C LEU A 521 15.63 33.03 26.19
N ARG A 522 15.81 33.93 25.22
CA ARG A 522 15.45 33.66 23.82
C ARG A 522 16.20 32.45 23.26
N LEU A 523 17.51 32.36 23.50
CA LEU A 523 18.34 31.24 23.03
C LEU A 523 17.95 29.94 23.74
N ASN A 524 17.68 29.99 25.05
CA ASN A 524 17.20 28.82 25.81
C ASN A 524 15.84 28.33 25.28
N PHE A 525 14.92 29.26 24.98
CA PHE A 525 13.63 28.91 24.38
C PHE A 525 13.79 28.30 22.98
N GLN A 526 14.76 28.77 22.20
CA GLN A 526 15.05 28.17 20.89
C GLN A 526 15.42 26.68 21.01
N HIS A 527 16.13 26.27 22.07
CA HIS A 527 16.39 24.85 22.30
C HIS A 527 15.12 24.05 22.65
N ILE A 528 14.18 24.67 23.37
CA ILE A 528 12.85 24.07 23.66
C ILE A 528 12.05 23.94 22.36
N ASP A 529 12.04 24.98 21.52
CA ASP A 529 11.42 24.99 20.18
C ASP A 529 11.98 23.88 19.30
N ASP A 530 13.30 23.81 19.13
CA ASP A 530 13.97 22.81 18.29
C ASP A 530 13.69 21.37 18.79
N SER A 531 13.71 21.15 20.11
CA SER A 531 13.43 19.83 20.70
C SER A 531 11.98 19.40 20.50
N LEU A 532 11.04 20.30 20.74
CA LEU A 532 9.61 20.03 20.57
C LEU A 532 9.24 19.86 19.09
N PHE A 533 9.85 20.65 18.20
CA PHE A 533 9.68 20.50 16.77
C PHE A 533 10.19 19.14 16.30
N THR A 534 11.38 18.72 16.74
CA THR A 534 11.93 17.39 16.42
C THR A 534 11.00 16.27 16.89
N LEU A 535 10.45 16.38 18.10
CA LEU A 535 9.45 15.44 18.60
C LEU A 535 8.19 15.41 17.72
N SER A 536 7.74 16.58 17.24
CA SER A 536 6.56 16.71 16.37
C SER A 536 6.72 16.02 15.01
N LEU A 537 7.96 15.91 14.52
CA LEU A 537 8.28 15.20 13.29
C LEU A 537 8.06 13.68 13.40
N ARG A 538 8.07 13.13 14.63
CA ARG A 538 7.87 11.71 14.93
C ARG A 538 6.46 11.39 15.39
N GLN A 539 5.84 12.31 16.14
CA GLN A 539 4.59 12.07 16.84
C GLN A 539 3.43 12.87 16.23
N PRO A 540 2.53 12.22 15.46
CA PRO A 540 1.39 12.90 14.83
C PRO A 540 0.39 13.45 15.86
N MET A 541 0.40 12.96 17.11
CA MET A 541 -0.40 13.52 18.21
C MET A 541 -0.03 14.97 18.57
N ILE A 542 1.16 15.45 18.23
CA ILE A 542 1.56 16.85 18.49
C ILE A 542 0.80 17.79 17.55
N SER A 543 -0.11 18.57 18.13
CA SER A 543 -1.06 19.36 17.38
C SER A 543 -0.52 20.63 16.77
N ASN A 544 -1.22 21.13 15.75
CA ASN A 544 -0.92 22.44 15.20
C ASN A 544 -1.10 23.54 16.27
N THR A 545 -1.99 23.33 17.24
CA THR A 545 -2.15 24.22 18.41
C THR A 545 -0.85 24.35 19.22
N ILE A 546 -0.07 23.27 19.35
CA ILE A 546 1.24 23.30 20.03
C ILE A 546 2.23 24.16 19.23
N ASN A 547 2.27 24.01 17.90
CA ASN A 547 3.12 24.81 17.01
C ASN A 547 2.73 26.30 16.98
N GLU A 548 1.43 26.59 17.03
CA GLU A 548 0.89 27.96 17.12
C GLU A 548 1.31 28.63 18.42
N SER A 549 1.13 27.94 19.55
CA SER A 549 1.55 28.42 20.88
C SER A 549 3.06 28.66 20.93
N LEU A 550 3.85 27.72 20.40
CA LEU A 550 5.31 27.83 20.30
C LEU A 550 5.75 29.05 19.46
N THR A 551 5.12 29.25 18.30
CA THR A 551 5.37 30.40 17.41
C THR A 551 4.98 31.71 18.09
N GLU A 552 3.91 31.73 18.87
CA GLU A 552 3.48 32.90 19.62
C GLU A 552 4.44 33.29 20.75
N VAL A 553 4.96 32.31 21.49
CA VAL A 553 5.97 32.55 22.51
C VAL A 553 7.23 33.14 21.88
N GLN A 554 7.72 32.53 20.79
CA GLN A 554 8.90 33.01 20.06
C GLN A 554 8.72 34.45 19.55
N TYR A 555 7.59 34.74 18.91
CA TYR A 555 7.25 36.08 18.43
C TYR A 555 7.27 37.11 19.57
N ASN A 556 6.66 36.78 20.71
CA ASN A 556 6.61 37.71 21.85
C ASN A 556 7.97 37.87 22.54
N ILE A 557 8.82 36.85 22.56
CA ILE A 557 10.20 36.97 23.05
C ILE A 557 10.98 37.94 22.18
N ASP A 558 10.91 37.79 20.85
CA ASP A 558 11.60 38.68 19.90
C ASP A 558 11.09 40.12 20.02
N LYS A 559 9.77 40.30 20.11
CA LYS A 559 9.17 41.63 20.34
C LYS A 559 9.55 42.22 21.68
N SER A 560 9.72 41.41 22.73
CA SER A 560 10.19 41.90 24.02
C SER A 560 11.59 42.48 23.92
N LEU A 561 12.51 41.79 23.22
CA LEU A 561 13.87 42.26 22.98
C LEU A 561 13.90 43.54 22.15
N GLU A 562 13.19 43.57 21.02
CA GLU A 562 13.08 44.73 20.13
C GLU A 562 12.59 45.95 20.93
N ARG A 563 11.46 45.83 21.61
CA ARG A 563 10.84 46.92 22.36
C ARG A 563 11.67 47.37 23.56
N LEU A 564 12.29 46.45 24.30
CA LEU A 564 13.17 46.79 25.43
C LEU A 564 14.44 47.52 24.95
N ALA A 565 15.03 47.09 23.83
CA ALA A 565 16.19 47.73 23.22
C ALA A 565 15.86 49.15 22.71
N GLU A 566 14.65 49.36 22.20
CA GLU A 566 14.15 50.66 21.73
C GLU A 566 13.62 51.59 22.84
N ASN A 567 13.85 51.25 24.11
CA ASN A 567 13.33 52.01 25.26
C ASN A 567 11.79 52.07 25.35
N GLN A 568 11.09 51.13 24.71
CA GLN A 568 9.65 50.98 24.84
C GLN A 568 9.30 50.06 26.02
N ILE A 569 9.80 50.37 27.23
CA ILE A 569 9.79 49.48 28.39
C ILE A 569 8.39 48.90 28.71
N ARG A 570 7.33 49.72 28.68
CA ARG A 570 5.96 49.23 28.96
C ARG A 570 5.49 48.21 27.93
N HIS A 571 5.77 48.43 26.65
CA HIS A 571 5.39 47.50 25.58
C HIS A 571 6.27 46.25 25.60
N GLY A 572 7.56 46.40 25.96
CA GLY A 572 8.47 45.29 26.20
C GLY A 572 7.99 44.37 27.32
N ILE A 573 7.63 44.93 28.48
CA ILE A 573 7.05 44.18 29.61
C ILE A 573 5.74 43.50 29.20
N SER A 574 4.88 44.17 28.42
CA SER A 574 3.67 43.55 27.89
C SER A 574 3.99 42.35 27.00
N SER A 575 5.00 42.43 26.14
CA SER A 575 5.45 41.29 25.34
C SER A 575 6.02 40.17 26.22
N GLN A 576 6.78 40.48 27.26
CA GLN A 576 7.24 39.47 28.24
C GLN A 576 6.06 38.78 28.93
N GLN A 577 4.99 39.51 29.25
CA GLN A 577 3.77 38.92 29.82
C GLN A 577 3.08 37.96 28.86
N TYR A 578 3.00 38.29 27.57
CA TYR A 578 2.48 37.38 26.54
C TYR A 578 3.38 36.15 26.37
N THR A 579 4.71 36.31 26.44
CA THR A 579 5.66 35.17 26.48
C THR A 579 5.35 34.20 27.62
N ILE A 580 5.13 34.71 28.84
CA ILE A 580 4.79 33.88 30.01
C ILE A 580 3.44 33.19 29.82
N THR A 581 2.45 33.92 29.29
CA THR A 581 1.11 33.37 29.01
C THR A 581 1.20 32.21 28.03
N GLY A 582 1.87 32.40 26.89
CA GLY A 582 2.06 31.35 25.90
C GLY A 582 2.90 30.18 26.43
N ALA A 583 3.93 30.43 27.25
CA ALA A 583 4.73 29.36 27.85
C ALA A 583 3.89 28.49 28.82
N ASN A 584 2.96 29.10 29.56
CA ASN A 584 2.05 28.38 30.45
C ASN A 584 1.00 27.59 29.67
N GLU A 585 0.42 28.16 28.61
CA GLU A 585 -0.48 27.45 27.70
C GLU A 585 0.22 26.25 27.05
N LEU A 586 1.43 26.45 26.54
CA LEU A 586 2.25 25.39 25.98
C LEU A 586 2.53 24.30 27.03
N ALA A 587 2.85 24.65 28.27
CA ALA A 587 3.06 23.68 29.34
C ALA A 587 1.81 22.84 29.65
N VAL A 588 0.62 23.44 29.60
CA VAL A 588 -0.66 22.71 29.76
C VAL A 588 -0.85 21.73 28.60
N LEU A 589 -0.69 22.19 27.36
CA LEU A 589 -0.83 21.36 26.17
C LEU A 589 0.17 20.18 26.17
N LEU A 590 1.44 20.43 26.52
CA LEU A 590 2.46 19.39 26.62
C LEU A 590 2.18 18.42 27.76
N SER A 591 1.61 18.88 28.88
CA SER A 591 1.20 18.01 29.99
C SER A 591 0.04 17.09 29.60
N GLU A 592 -0.96 17.61 28.88
CA GLU A 592 -2.08 16.82 28.34
C GLU A 592 -1.58 15.78 27.33
N LEU A 593 -0.71 16.19 26.40
CA LEU A 593 -0.06 15.28 25.45
C LEU A 593 0.71 14.18 26.18
N LEU A 594 1.51 14.55 27.19
CA LEU A 594 2.30 13.60 27.98
C LEU A 594 1.40 12.58 28.68
N ASN A 595 0.27 13.03 29.24
CA ASN A 595 -0.71 12.13 29.86
C ASN A 595 -1.35 11.20 28.82
N ASN A 596 -1.69 11.72 27.64
CA ASN A 596 -2.25 10.91 26.55
C ASN A 596 -1.27 9.83 26.06
N MET A 597 0.00 10.19 25.86
CA MET A 597 1.05 9.23 25.46
C MET A 597 1.28 8.17 26.56
N GLN A 598 1.32 8.57 27.83
CA GLN A 598 1.44 7.62 28.95
C GLN A 598 0.25 6.67 29.06
N ASN A 599 -0.97 7.17 28.83
CA ASN A 599 -2.17 6.35 28.80
C ASN A 599 -2.15 5.36 27.63
N GLN A 600 -1.67 5.78 26.46
CA GLN A 600 -1.48 4.89 25.30
C GLN A 600 -0.45 3.79 25.60
N MET A 601 0.68 4.13 26.24
CA MET A 601 1.66 3.13 26.68
C MET A 601 1.06 2.14 27.70
N GLN A 602 0.24 2.62 28.64
CA GLN A 602 -0.43 1.74 29.62
C GLN A 602 -1.45 0.82 28.96
N MET A 603 -2.21 1.31 27.98
CA MET A 603 -3.16 0.49 27.22
C MET A 603 -2.45 -0.58 26.40
N SER A 604 -1.39 -0.22 25.67
CA SER A 604 -0.58 -1.17 24.89
C SER A 604 0.19 -2.16 25.78
N GLY A 605 0.61 -1.75 26.98
CA GLY A 605 1.23 -2.62 27.99
C GLY A 605 0.24 -3.49 28.78
N SER A 606 -1.08 -3.24 28.65
CA SER A 606 -2.14 -4.01 29.32
C SER A 606 -2.73 -5.13 28.46
N GLY A 607 -2.33 -5.23 27.19
CA GLY A 607 -2.62 -6.36 26.28
C GLY A 607 -1.60 -7.50 26.34
N SER A 608 -0.46 -7.31 27.01
CA SER A 608 0.48 -8.37 27.40
C SER A 608 1.27 -7.87 28.59
N GLY A 609 0.81 -8.22 29.80
CA GLY A 609 1.31 -7.64 31.04
C GLY A 609 2.80 -7.89 31.27
N SER A 610 3.58 -6.82 31.31
CA SER A 610 4.83 -6.73 32.06
C SER A 610 5.13 -5.27 32.37
N GLY A 611 4.51 -4.77 33.45
CA GLY A 611 4.97 -3.54 34.09
C GLY A 611 6.40 -3.74 34.58
N LYS A 612 7.35 -3.03 33.97
CA LYS A 612 8.71 -2.87 34.48
C LYS A 612 8.87 -1.44 34.95
N GLY A 613 8.49 -1.19 36.20
CA GLY A 613 8.99 -0.03 36.94
C GLY A 613 10.51 -0.17 37.08
N LYS A 614 11.27 0.76 36.50
CA LYS A 614 12.72 0.91 36.69
C LYS A 614 13.01 1.28 38.16
N GLY A 615 13.23 0.26 38.99
CA GLY A 615 13.99 0.39 40.24
C GLY A 615 15.44 0.02 39.97
N LYS A 616 16.36 0.99 40.07
CA LYS A 616 17.81 0.77 40.07
C LYS A 616 18.18 -0.25 41.15
N GLY A 617 18.69 -1.40 40.73
CA GLY A 617 19.34 -2.39 41.59
C GLY A 617 20.22 -3.29 40.74
N GLU A 618 21.53 -3.17 40.89
CA GLU A 618 22.51 -4.10 40.34
C GLU A 618 22.19 -5.52 40.85
N GLY A 619 21.88 -6.43 39.93
CA GLY A 619 21.60 -7.83 40.23
C GLY A 619 21.47 -8.62 38.94
N ASN A 620 22.18 -9.75 38.86
CA ASN A 620 22.27 -10.64 37.70
C ASN A 620 20.93 -10.90 37.00
N GLY A 621 21.01 -10.98 35.67
CA GLY A 621 19.87 -10.97 34.76
C GLY A 621 18.85 -12.09 34.93
N GLU A 622 17.61 -11.75 34.60
CA GLU A 622 16.52 -12.65 34.21
C GLU A 622 15.43 -11.78 33.54
N GLY A 623 14.99 -12.15 32.33
CA GLY A 623 13.88 -11.45 31.68
C GLY A 623 13.77 -11.48 30.15
N GLN A 624 14.25 -12.52 29.46
CA GLN A 624 13.67 -12.96 28.18
C GLN A 624 13.09 -14.35 28.45
N GLY A 625 11.76 -14.49 28.45
CA GLY A 625 11.14 -15.82 28.53
C GLY A 625 11.34 -16.55 27.20
N PHE A 626 11.77 -17.82 27.25
CA PHE A 626 11.94 -18.67 26.07
C PHE A 626 10.62 -18.89 25.31
N GLN A 627 10.66 -18.87 23.98
CA GLN A 627 9.49 -19.15 23.14
C GLN A 627 9.27 -20.67 23.02
N LEU A 628 8.03 -21.09 22.71
CA LEU A 628 7.69 -22.52 22.54
C LEU A 628 8.52 -23.21 21.43
N PRO A 629 8.83 -22.56 20.30
CA PRO A 629 9.82 -23.07 19.34
C PRO A 629 11.21 -23.32 19.96
N ASP A 630 11.69 -22.42 20.82
CA ASP A 630 12.99 -22.60 21.50
C ASP A 630 12.95 -23.79 22.47
N ILE A 631 11.83 -24.01 23.16
CA ILE A 631 11.61 -25.17 24.03
C ILE A 631 11.62 -26.47 23.20
N ILE A 632 11.01 -26.46 22.02
CA ILE A 632 10.98 -27.60 21.09
C ILE A 632 12.39 -27.91 20.57
N GLU A 633 13.12 -26.89 20.15
CA GLU A 633 14.49 -27.04 19.63
C GLU A 633 15.44 -27.54 20.71
N LYS A 634 15.34 -26.99 21.93
CA LYS A 634 16.11 -27.51 23.07
C LYS A 634 15.71 -28.93 23.43
N GLN A 635 14.42 -29.27 23.40
CA GLN A 635 13.95 -30.64 23.64
C GLN A 635 14.47 -31.63 22.57
N GLU A 636 14.61 -31.18 21.33
CA GLU A 636 15.26 -31.93 20.25
C GLU A 636 16.75 -32.13 20.54
N SER A 637 17.47 -31.07 20.90
CA SER A 637 18.90 -31.16 21.25
C SER A 637 19.15 -32.13 22.42
N LEU A 638 18.26 -32.16 23.42
CA LEU A 638 18.33 -33.11 24.53
C LEU A 638 18.13 -34.56 24.09
N SER A 639 17.20 -34.77 23.16
CA SER A 639 16.94 -36.10 22.60
C SER A 639 18.14 -36.61 21.79
N GLU A 640 18.85 -35.70 21.10
CA GLU A 640 20.10 -36.02 20.41
C GLU A 640 21.25 -36.30 21.38
N LYS A 641 21.47 -35.46 22.40
CA LYS A 641 22.45 -35.73 23.48
C LYS A 641 22.21 -37.08 24.16
N MET A 642 20.93 -37.42 24.39
CA MET A 642 20.51 -38.71 24.95
C MET A 642 20.84 -39.89 24.02
N LYS A 643 20.64 -39.73 22.71
CA LYS A 643 20.98 -40.74 21.69
C LYS A 643 22.50 -40.94 21.57
N ASP A 644 23.26 -39.87 21.66
CA ASP A 644 24.73 -39.90 21.64
C ASP A 644 25.31 -40.60 22.88
N GLY A 645 24.76 -40.32 24.06
CA GLY A 645 25.13 -41.03 25.30
C GLY A 645 24.82 -42.53 25.23
N MET A 646 23.70 -42.91 24.61
CA MET A 646 23.36 -44.33 24.38
C MET A 646 24.32 -45.03 23.40
N GLN A 647 24.85 -44.33 22.39
CA GLN A 647 25.82 -44.90 21.46
C GLN A 647 27.19 -45.11 22.12
N LYS A 648 27.65 -44.15 22.93
CA LYS A 648 28.89 -44.26 23.71
C LYS A 648 28.82 -45.37 24.76
N GLY A 649 27.68 -45.55 25.43
CA GLY A 649 27.45 -46.66 26.36
C GLY A 649 27.41 -48.06 25.72
N LYS A 650 27.16 -48.17 24.40
CA LYS A 650 27.23 -49.43 23.64
C LYS A 650 28.62 -49.79 23.14
N GLN A 651 29.58 -48.86 23.16
CA GLN A 651 30.99 -49.14 22.85
C GLN A 651 31.81 -49.56 24.08
N GLY A 652 31.31 -49.36 25.31
CA GLY A 652 31.96 -49.79 26.56
C GLY A 652 31.71 -51.24 26.99
N LYS A 653 30.92 -52.02 26.24
CA LYS A 653 30.73 -53.47 26.47
C LYS A 653 31.04 -54.29 25.21
N GLY A 654 32.34 -54.53 25.02
CA GLY A 654 32.89 -55.51 24.08
C GLY A 654 34.41 -55.34 23.97
N GLY A 655 35.27 -56.22 24.47
CA GLY A 655 35.04 -57.49 25.15
C GLY A 655 36.38 -58.14 25.55
N LYS A 656 36.36 -59.42 25.92
CA LYS A 656 37.37 -60.38 25.47
C LYS A 656 36.94 -61.84 25.69
N GLU A 657 36.95 -62.53 24.55
CA GLU A 657 37.42 -63.91 24.31
C GLU A 657 36.60 -65.11 24.82
N GLY A 658 36.35 -66.01 23.87
CA GLY A 658 35.94 -67.40 24.11
C GLY A 658 35.30 -68.04 22.88
N GLU A 659 36.13 -68.51 21.94
CA GLU A 659 35.75 -69.47 20.89
C GLU A 659 35.05 -70.70 21.47
N GLY A 660 34.16 -71.34 20.71
CA GLY A 660 33.76 -72.72 20.97
C GLY A 660 32.37 -73.09 20.49
N GLU A 661 32.33 -73.92 19.45
CA GLU A 661 31.18 -74.63 18.91
C GLU A 661 30.37 -75.40 19.97
N GLY A 662 29.08 -75.66 19.69
CA GLY A 662 28.35 -76.72 20.38
C GLY A 662 26.84 -76.57 20.40
N GLU A 663 26.17 -77.40 19.60
CA GLU A 663 24.73 -77.71 19.64
C GLU A 663 24.25 -78.11 21.05
N GLY A 664 22.95 -77.95 21.32
CA GLY A 664 22.30 -78.77 22.34
C GLY A 664 21.12 -78.13 23.07
N GLU A 665 19.96 -78.73 22.87
CA GLU A 665 18.65 -78.47 23.48
C GLU A 665 18.60 -78.53 25.01
N GLY A 666 17.52 -78.00 25.59
CA GLY A 666 16.85 -78.68 26.70
C GLY A 666 16.54 -77.86 27.96
N GLN A 667 15.26 -77.45 28.07
CA GLN A 667 14.35 -77.50 29.23
C GLN A 667 14.86 -77.39 30.68
N GLY A 668 14.08 -76.64 31.49
CA GLY A 668 13.61 -77.17 32.78
C GLY A 668 13.64 -76.21 33.97
N ASP A 669 12.46 -75.63 34.25
CA ASP A 669 11.78 -75.48 35.54
C ASP A 669 12.51 -75.14 36.85
N GLY A 670 11.85 -74.27 37.64
CA GLY A 670 11.56 -74.63 39.04
C GLY A 670 11.94 -73.64 40.13
N ASP A 671 11.02 -72.72 40.43
CA ASP A 671 10.35 -72.52 41.73
C ASP A 671 11.12 -72.11 43.01
N GLY A 672 10.46 -71.27 43.83
CA GLY A 672 10.47 -71.47 45.29
C GLY A 672 11.17 -70.47 46.21
N SER A 673 10.51 -69.33 46.46
CA SER A 673 10.09 -68.80 47.77
C SER A 673 11.06 -68.56 48.96
N GLY A 674 11.08 -67.29 49.38
CA GLY A 674 10.82 -66.83 50.77
C GLY A 674 12.02 -66.81 51.73
N ASP A 675 12.06 -65.98 52.77
CA ASP A 675 11.28 -64.83 53.26
C ASP A 675 12.05 -64.30 54.48
N GLY A 676 11.78 -63.07 54.93
CA GLY A 676 12.01 -62.71 56.35
C GLY A 676 13.11 -61.70 56.70
N LYS A 677 12.71 -60.42 56.64
CA LYS A 677 12.86 -59.34 57.66
C LYS A 677 14.15 -59.20 58.47
N GLY A 678 14.75 -58.01 58.34
CA GLY A 678 15.76 -57.48 59.26
C GLY A 678 15.21 -56.80 60.52
N ASN A 679 16.13 -56.45 61.43
CA ASN A 679 16.29 -55.09 61.95
C ASN A 679 17.65 -54.93 62.67
N SER A 680 18.27 -53.78 62.40
CA SER A 680 19.25 -52.96 63.18
C SER A 680 20.34 -53.59 64.05
N GLY A 681 21.59 -53.15 63.82
CA GLY A 681 22.70 -53.28 64.77
C GLY A 681 23.99 -52.67 64.24
N GLU A 682 24.24 -51.43 64.64
CA GLU A 682 25.40 -50.58 64.35
C GLU A 682 26.51 -50.79 65.39
N ASN A 683 27.77 -50.92 64.95
CA ASN A 683 29.07 -50.76 65.64
C ASN A 683 30.13 -51.40 64.72
N GLY A 684 31.33 -50.89 64.46
CA GLY A 684 32.07 -49.73 64.92
C GLY A 684 33.55 -49.93 64.51
N ARG A 685 34.21 -48.82 64.17
CA ARG A 685 35.67 -48.57 64.14
C ARG A 685 36.62 -49.25 63.14
N ASP A 686 37.27 -48.33 62.43
CA ASP A 686 38.70 -48.17 62.14
C ASP A 686 39.40 -49.10 61.14
N GLY A 687 40.04 -48.48 60.15
CA GLY A 687 41.37 -48.90 59.70
C GLY A 687 41.60 -49.05 58.20
N ASP A 688 42.15 -47.99 57.62
CA ASP A 688 43.22 -48.00 56.61
C ASP A 688 42.96 -48.26 55.12
N SER A 689 43.84 -47.62 54.37
CA SER A 689 43.83 -47.23 52.97
C SER A 689 44.44 -48.28 52.02
N ASP A 690 44.21 -48.00 50.73
CA ASP A 690 44.87 -48.49 49.51
C ASP A 690 44.42 -49.79 48.85
N GLY A 691 44.00 -49.61 47.58
CA GLY A 691 43.74 -50.67 46.62
C GLY A 691 42.91 -50.23 45.42
N ARG A 692 43.34 -49.16 44.72
CA ARG A 692 42.80 -48.71 43.41
C ARG A 692 42.83 -49.84 42.37
N GLU A 693 41.78 -49.94 41.56
CA GLU A 693 41.83 -49.52 40.14
C GLU A 693 40.47 -49.71 39.43
N GLY A 694 40.03 -48.65 38.73
CA GLY A 694 39.28 -48.76 37.47
C GLY A 694 37.78 -48.47 37.48
N ASP A 695 37.36 -47.20 37.50
CA ASP A 695 36.04 -46.82 36.95
C ASP A 695 35.98 -45.33 36.51
N GLY A 696 36.79 -44.96 35.52
CA GLY A 696 36.82 -43.59 34.97
C GLY A 696 35.74 -43.30 33.92
N ASP A 697 35.06 -44.31 33.37
CA ASP A 697 34.04 -44.13 32.33
C ASP A 697 32.60 -44.00 32.89
N SER A 698 32.37 -44.45 34.13
CA SER A 698 31.05 -44.39 34.79
C SER A 698 30.72 -42.99 35.34
N GLU A 699 31.72 -42.25 35.85
CA GLU A 699 31.51 -40.89 36.38
C GLU A 699 31.20 -39.87 35.28
N ASP A 700 31.88 -39.91 34.13
CA ASP A 700 31.67 -38.96 33.02
C ASP A 700 30.32 -39.20 32.31
N MET A 701 29.84 -40.44 32.29
CA MET A 701 28.51 -40.79 31.78
C MET A 701 27.39 -40.39 32.74
N ASN A 702 27.58 -40.59 34.05
CA ASN A 702 26.63 -40.12 35.06
C ASN A 702 26.56 -38.59 35.12
N GLY A 703 27.69 -37.89 34.91
CA GLY A 703 27.74 -36.44 34.81
C GLY A 703 26.92 -35.89 33.63
N LYS A 704 27.10 -36.46 32.44
CA LYS A 704 26.31 -36.08 31.24
C LYS A 704 24.82 -36.39 31.40
N LEU A 705 24.48 -37.51 32.03
CA LEU A 705 23.10 -37.87 32.32
C LEU A 705 22.45 -36.87 33.30
N TYR A 706 23.18 -36.45 34.33
CA TYR A 706 22.72 -35.45 35.29
C TYR A 706 22.56 -34.07 34.67
N GLU A 707 23.42 -33.69 33.73
CA GLU A 707 23.30 -32.45 32.95
C GLU A 707 22.04 -32.45 32.07
N ILE A 708 21.79 -33.56 31.36
CA ILE A 708 20.56 -33.75 30.56
C ILE A 708 19.31 -33.68 31.45
N TYR A 709 19.35 -34.28 32.65
CA TYR A 709 18.27 -34.18 33.62
C TYR A 709 18.01 -32.74 34.06
N LYS A 710 19.06 -31.98 34.37
CA LYS A 710 18.96 -30.57 34.80
C LYS A 710 18.37 -29.69 33.69
N GLU A 711 18.84 -29.86 32.46
CA GLU A 711 18.31 -29.14 31.28
C GLU A 711 16.83 -29.52 31.03
N GLN A 712 16.46 -30.80 31.15
CA GLN A 712 15.07 -31.26 31.01
C GLN A 712 14.15 -30.64 32.08
N GLN A 713 14.63 -30.53 33.32
CA GLN A 713 13.90 -29.90 34.43
C GLN A 713 13.67 -28.41 34.20
N GLN A 714 14.66 -27.71 33.65
CA GLN A 714 14.54 -26.29 33.28
C GLN A 714 13.51 -26.09 32.16
N LEU A 715 13.51 -26.95 31.14
CA LEU A 715 12.51 -26.89 30.07
C LEU A 715 11.09 -27.11 30.59
N ARG A 716 10.90 -28.03 31.55
CA ARG A 716 9.59 -28.22 32.19
C ARG A 716 9.13 -26.97 32.93
N GLN A 717 10.01 -26.31 33.69
CA GLN A 717 9.66 -25.07 34.39
C GLN A 717 9.29 -23.95 33.41
N GLN A 718 10.08 -23.77 32.34
CA GLN A 718 9.79 -22.77 31.30
C GLN A 718 8.44 -23.04 30.62
N LEU A 719 8.14 -24.30 30.30
CA LEU A 719 6.86 -24.69 29.71
C LEU A 719 5.71 -24.47 30.70
N GLN A 720 5.91 -24.77 31.99
CA GLN A 720 4.91 -24.57 33.04
C GLN A 720 4.57 -23.10 33.24
N ASP A 721 5.58 -22.23 33.26
CA ASP A 721 5.41 -20.78 33.38
C ASP A 721 4.66 -20.23 32.16
N ARG A 722 4.99 -20.70 30.95
CA ARG A 722 4.27 -20.31 29.73
C ARG A 722 2.81 -20.76 29.74
N LEU A 723 2.55 -22.04 30.00
CA LEU A 723 1.19 -22.59 30.06
C LEU A 723 0.32 -21.90 31.11
N SER A 724 0.94 -21.38 32.18
CA SER A 724 0.27 -20.60 33.21
C SER A 724 -0.01 -19.16 32.76
N LYS A 725 0.89 -18.53 32.00
CA LYS A 725 0.69 -17.19 31.41
C LYS A 725 -0.37 -17.16 30.31
N GLU A 726 -0.47 -18.22 29.51
CA GLU A 726 -1.41 -18.34 28.38
C GLU A 726 -2.78 -18.93 28.78
N GLY A 727 -2.99 -19.27 30.07
CA GLY A 727 -4.26 -19.85 30.54
C GLY A 727 -4.53 -21.28 30.03
N LEU A 728 -3.53 -21.95 29.46
CA LEU A 728 -3.61 -23.27 28.80
C LEU A 728 -3.39 -24.47 29.74
N GLN A 729 -3.49 -24.27 31.07
CA GLN A 729 -3.20 -25.29 32.09
C GLN A 729 -3.97 -26.61 31.90
N GLY A 730 -5.15 -26.59 31.26
CA GLY A 730 -5.94 -27.79 30.99
C GLY A 730 -5.35 -28.74 29.93
N LYS A 731 -4.87 -28.23 28.79
CA LYS A 731 -4.28 -29.04 27.69
C LYS A 731 -2.77 -29.26 27.87
N GLY A 732 -2.07 -28.35 28.56
CA GLY A 732 -0.63 -28.46 28.79
C GLY A 732 -0.21 -29.31 30.00
N GLY A 733 -1.14 -29.67 30.89
CA GLY A 733 -0.83 -30.47 32.08
C GLY A 733 -0.29 -31.88 31.78
N ASP A 734 -0.74 -32.50 30.69
CA ASP A 734 -0.26 -33.82 30.26
C ASP A 734 1.19 -33.78 29.74
N LEU A 735 1.59 -32.67 29.10
CA LEU A 735 2.97 -32.45 28.65
C LEU A 735 3.93 -32.30 29.83
N LEU A 736 3.54 -31.52 30.84
CA LEU A 736 4.32 -31.35 32.07
C LEU A 736 4.51 -32.69 32.82
N ARG A 737 3.46 -33.52 32.86
CA ARG A 737 3.54 -34.88 33.44
C ARG A 737 4.46 -35.80 32.64
N LYS A 738 4.46 -35.70 31.30
CA LYS A 738 5.38 -36.46 30.45
C LYS A 738 6.83 -36.02 30.63
N MET A 739 7.08 -34.73 30.80
CA MET A 739 8.41 -34.21 31.16
C MET A 739 8.87 -34.72 32.53
N GLU A 740 7.99 -34.73 33.53
CA GLU A 740 8.31 -35.28 34.86
C GLU A 740 8.57 -36.79 34.83
N ASP A 741 7.84 -37.56 34.01
CA ASP A 741 8.08 -38.99 33.82
C ASP A 741 9.41 -39.26 33.09
N ILE A 742 9.78 -38.42 32.11
CA ILE A 742 11.10 -38.46 31.47
C ILE A 742 12.20 -38.18 32.51
N GLU A 743 12.04 -37.15 33.33
CA GLU A 743 12.98 -36.81 34.42
C GLU A 743 13.19 -37.99 35.38
N LYS A 744 12.11 -38.63 35.84
CA LYS A 744 12.18 -39.84 36.69
C LYS A 744 12.89 -40.98 35.98
N GLN A 745 12.61 -41.20 34.69
CA GLN A 745 13.26 -42.26 33.93
C GLN A 745 14.74 -41.99 33.63
N LEU A 746 15.14 -40.73 33.48
CA LEU A 746 16.54 -40.34 33.37
C LEU A 746 17.30 -40.68 34.66
N LEU A 747 16.69 -40.44 35.83
CA LEU A 747 17.29 -40.79 37.13
C LEU A 747 17.29 -42.31 37.40
N ASP A 748 16.18 -42.99 37.14
CA ASP A 748 16.00 -44.40 37.51
C ASP A 748 16.70 -45.38 36.56
N LYS A 749 16.77 -45.03 35.26
CA LYS A 749 17.17 -45.96 34.19
C LYS A 749 18.29 -45.44 33.29
N GLY A 750 18.72 -44.20 33.50
CA GLY A 750 19.77 -43.56 32.71
C GLY A 750 19.52 -43.58 31.20
N PHE A 751 20.60 -43.73 30.44
CA PHE A 751 20.59 -43.82 28.97
C PHE A 751 19.83 -45.06 28.46
N ASN A 752 18.51 -44.93 28.34
CA ASN A 752 17.60 -46.03 27.97
C ASN A 752 16.77 -45.68 26.73
N GLN A 753 16.63 -46.66 25.82
CA GLN A 753 15.85 -46.53 24.58
C GLN A 753 14.40 -46.11 24.82
N ARG A 754 13.80 -46.58 25.92
CA ARG A 754 12.42 -46.27 26.27
C ARG A 754 12.27 -44.81 26.70
N THR A 755 13.27 -44.26 27.40
CA THR A 755 13.31 -42.85 27.81
C THR A 755 13.49 -41.95 26.58
N LEU A 756 14.41 -42.31 25.67
CA LEU A 756 14.59 -41.60 24.39
C LEU A 756 13.31 -41.57 23.56
N GLN A 757 12.59 -42.70 23.46
CA GLN A 757 11.33 -42.76 22.72
C GLN A 757 10.25 -41.86 23.35
N LYS A 758 10.23 -41.71 24.68
CA LYS A 758 9.35 -40.75 25.36
C LYS A 758 9.75 -39.29 25.09
N MET A 759 11.04 -38.98 25.05
CA MET A 759 11.52 -37.64 24.68
C MET A 759 11.15 -37.26 23.24
N LEU A 760 11.26 -38.20 22.30
CA LEU A 760 10.83 -38.00 20.91
C LEU A 760 9.31 -37.84 20.78
N ASN A 761 8.53 -38.62 21.54
CA ASN A 761 7.08 -38.44 21.59
C ASN A 761 6.67 -37.09 22.21
N LEU A 762 7.37 -36.67 23.27
CA LEU A 762 7.16 -35.36 23.87
C LEU A 762 7.43 -34.23 22.86
N LYS A 763 8.50 -34.32 22.06
CA LYS A 763 8.77 -33.37 20.98
C LYS A 763 7.61 -33.28 19.98
N TYR A 764 7.06 -34.43 19.57
CA TYR A 764 5.92 -34.45 18.65
C TYR A 764 4.68 -33.76 19.23
N GLU A 765 4.42 -33.96 20.53
CA GLU A 765 3.29 -33.31 21.19
C GLU A 765 3.51 -31.81 21.44
N LEU A 766 4.76 -31.38 21.68
CA LEU A 766 5.11 -29.96 21.73
C LEU A 766 4.96 -29.29 20.37
N LEU A 767 5.37 -29.94 19.28
CA LEU A 767 5.13 -29.47 17.91
C LEU A 767 3.64 -29.36 17.59
N LYS A 768 2.84 -30.29 18.10
CA LYS A 768 1.38 -30.24 17.97
C LYS A 768 0.79 -29.09 18.80
N LEU A 769 1.33 -28.83 19.99
CA LEU A 769 0.93 -27.68 20.81
C LEU A 769 1.30 -26.37 20.11
N ASP A 770 2.50 -26.24 19.57
CA ASP A 770 2.96 -25.04 18.83
C ASP A 770 2.12 -24.77 17.59
N LYS A 771 1.78 -25.84 16.84
CA LYS A 771 0.84 -25.72 15.72
C LYS A 771 -0.56 -25.29 16.18
N ALA A 772 -1.05 -25.79 17.32
CA ALA A 772 -2.36 -25.41 17.85
C ALA A 772 -2.39 -24.00 18.45
N ASP A 773 -1.30 -23.57 19.09
CA ASP A 773 -1.10 -22.21 19.62
C ASP A 773 -0.99 -21.20 18.46
N PHE A 774 -0.31 -21.60 17.38
CA PHE A 774 -0.26 -20.87 16.12
C PHE A 774 -1.61 -20.82 15.40
N GLU A 775 -2.37 -21.93 15.35
CA GLU A 775 -3.73 -21.97 14.81
C GLU A 775 -4.72 -21.15 15.65
N GLN A 776 -4.61 -21.12 16.99
CA GLN A 776 -5.40 -20.21 17.85
C GLN A 776 -5.00 -18.75 17.68
N GLY A 777 -3.71 -18.45 17.51
CA GLY A 777 -3.23 -17.11 17.14
C GLY A 777 -3.76 -16.67 15.76
N GLN A 778 -3.91 -17.63 14.84
CA GLN A 778 -4.60 -17.47 13.56
C GLN A 778 -6.13 -17.44 13.65
N GLU A 779 -6.77 -17.88 14.75
CA GLU A 779 -8.22 -17.69 15.01
C GLU A 779 -8.51 -16.31 15.64
N THR A 780 -7.56 -15.74 16.42
CA THR A 780 -7.63 -14.34 16.88
C THR A 780 -7.29 -13.33 15.79
N ARG A 781 -6.47 -13.72 14.79
CA ARG A 781 -6.61 -13.12 13.46
C ARG A 781 -7.97 -13.60 12.97
N ARG A 782 -8.97 -12.74 12.91
CA ARG A 782 -10.23 -13.11 12.25
C ARG A 782 -9.85 -13.80 10.94
N GLU A 783 -10.33 -15.04 10.72
CA GLU A 783 -10.80 -15.35 9.38
C GLU A 783 -11.76 -14.22 9.06
N SER A 784 -11.31 -13.27 8.25
CA SER A 784 -12.27 -12.43 7.58
C SER A 784 -13.08 -13.45 6.78
N ARG A 785 -14.30 -13.72 7.26
CA ARG A 785 -15.40 -13.72 6.30
C ARG A 785 -15.39 -12.31 5.78
N THR A 786 -14.49 -12.08 4.83
CA THR A 786 -14.42 -10.89 4.01
C THR A 786 -15.87 -10.68 3.65
N ASN A 787 -16.38 -9.49 3.96
CA ASN A 787 -17.52 -9.05 3.21
C ASN A 787 -17.07 -9.18 1.75
N ARG A 788 -17.63 -10.12 1.00
CA ARG A 788 -17.34 -10.29 -0.44
C ARG A 788 -17.81 -9.07 -1.25
N ASN A 789 -18.28 -8.03 -0.58
CA ASN A 789 -18.36 -6.72 -1.13
C ASN A 789 -16.94 -6.15 -1.13
N SER A 790 -16.16 -6.50 -2.16
CA SER A 790 -15.11 -5.61 -2.65
C SER A 790 -15.70 -4.21 -2.67
N TYR A 791 -15.12 -3.27 -1.93
CA TYR A 791 -15.48 -1.87 -2.08
C TYR A 791 -15.04 -1.44 -3.48
N GLU A 792 -15.90 -1.63 -4.47
CA GLU A 792 -15.79 -0.88 -5.70
C GLU A 792 -16.14 0.55 -5.33
N ASN A 793 -15.19 1.47 -5.48
CA ASN A 793 -15.49 2.89 -5.41
C ASN A 793 -16.68 3.17 -6.35
N THR A 794 -17.85 3.46 -5.75
CA THR A 794 -19.10 3.72 -6.47
C THR A 794 -19.23 5.17 -6.90
N LEU A 795 -18.17 5.98 -6.79
CA LEU A 795 -18.04 7.22 -7.57
C LEU A 795 -17.90 6.86 -9.05
N ARG A 796 -18.92 6.22 -9.60
CA ARG A 796 -19.11 6.06 -11.03
C ARG A 796 -19.57 7.42 -11.50
N LEU A 797 -18.70 8.12 -12.21
CA LEU A 797 -19.14 9.21 -13.07
C LEU A 797 -20.35 8.68 -13.86
N THR A 798 -21.49 9.33 -13.69
CA THR A 798 -22.69 9.03 -14.46
C THR A 798 -22.36 9.11 -15.95
N PRO A 799 -23.12 8.43 -16.83
CA PRO A 799 -22.90 8.55 -18.27
C PRO A 799 -22.88 10.01 -18.76
N GLU A 800 -23.59 10.91 -18.08
CA GLU A 800 -23.54 12.36 -18.35
C GLU A 800 -22.24 13.03 -17.89
N GLU A 801 -21.71 12.65 -16.72
CA GLU A 801 -20.44 13.17 -16.21
C GLU A 801 -19.25 12.68 -17.03
N VAL A 802 -19.25 11.42 -17.47
CA VAL A 802 -18.23 10.92 -18.41
C VAL A 802 -18.30 11.70 -19.72
N LYS A 803 -19.50 11.90 -20.29
CA LYS A 803 -19.67 12.76 -21.48
C LYS A 803 -19.12 14.17 -21.25
N LYS A 804 -19.40 14.78 -20.09
CA LYS A 804 -18.83 16.08 -19.71
C LYS A 804 -17.30 16.02 -19.62
N TYR A 805 -16.73 14.97 -19.02
CA TYR A 805 -15.28 14.77 -18.88
C TYR A 805 -14.54 14.63 -20.22
N PHE A 806 -15.18 14.05 -21.24
CA PHE A 806 -14.64 14.06 -22.61
C PHE A 806 -14.80 15.45 -23.26
N ASN A 807 -15.88 16.18 -22.97
CA ASN A 807 -16.17 17.51 -23.53
C ASN A 807 -15.40 18.68 -22.87
N THR A 808 -14.89 18.56 -21.64
CA THR A 808 -14.16 19.66 -20.94
C THR A 808 -12.91 20.11 -21.70
N THR A 809 -12.21 19.17 -22.34
CA THR A 809 -11.09 19.45 -23.25
C THR A 809 -11.52 20.11 -24.57
N GLU A 810 -12.74 19.83 -25.06
CA GLU A 810 -13.25 20.46 -26.29
C GLU A 810 -13.71 21.91 -26.04
N ILE A 811 -14.25 22.20 -24.85
CA ILE A 811 -14.61 23.56 -24.42
C ILE A 811 -13.36 24.45 -24.27
N LEU A 812 -12.27 23.89 -23.74
CA LEU A 812 -10.98 24.60 -23.60
C LEU A 812 -10.26 24.87 -24.93
N ASN A 813 -10.67 24.25 -26.04
CA ASN A 813 -10.01 24.39 -27.35
C ASN A 813 -10.89 24.98 -28.47
N ARG A 814 -12.08 25.51 -28.16
CA ARG A 814 -12.97 26.12 -29.18
C ARG A 814 -13.53 27.50 -28.88
N GLU A 815 -13.32 28.06 -27.69
CA GLU A 815 -13.54 29.49 -27.49
C GLU A 815 -12.26 30.25 -27.84
N ALA A 816 -12.26 30.90 -29.01
CA ALA A 816 -11.29 31.94 -29.28
C ALA A 816 -11.42 32.98 -28.16
N LEU A 817 -10.45 33.00 -27.22
CA LEU A 817 -10.40 33.95 -26.13
C LEU A 817 -10.71 35.34 -26.69
N PRO A 818 -11.67 36.10 -26.12
CA PRO A 818 -11.95 37.44 -26.60
C PRO A 818 -10.66 38.25 -26.52
N LEU A 819 -10.11 38.63 -27.67
CA LEU A 819 -8.92 39.47 -27.77
C LEU A 819 -9.11 40.68 -26.85
N ARG A 820 -8.15 40.91 -25.93
CA ARG A 820 -8.15 42.14 -25.11
C ARG A 820 -8.33 43.35 -26.04
N PRO A 821 -9.06 44.40 -25.64
CA PRO A 821 -9.40 45.53 -26.51
C PRO A 821 -8.20 46.09 -27.28
N GLU A 822 -7.04 46.12 -26.65
CA GLU A 822 -5.77 46.56 -27.22
C GLU A 822 -5.30 45.72 -28.42
N TYR A 823 -5.43 44.39 -28.35
CA TYR A 823 -5.09 43.50 -29.46
C TYR A 823 -6.15 43.54 -30.56
N LYS A 824 -7.43 43.75 -30.20
CA LYS A 824 -8.51 43.95 -31.18
C LYS A 824 -8.28 45.21 -32.02
N ILE A 825 -7.80 46.29 -31.40
CA ILE A 825 -7.39 47.52 -32.09
C ILE A 825 -6.18 47.25 -32.98
N LYS A 826 -5.11 46.63 -32.47
CA LYS A 826 -3.91 46.31 -33.26
C LYS A 826 -4.20 45.42 -34.47
N VAL A 827 -5.05 44.42 -34.32
CA VAL A 827 -5.50 43.54 -35.41
C VAL A 827 -6.33 44.33 -36.43
N GLN A 828 -7.23 45.21 -35.99
CA GLN A 828 -7.96 46.11 -36.90
C GLN A 828 -7.03 47.10 -37.62
N THR A 829 -5.99 47.60 -36.96
CA THR A 829 -4.98 48.48 -37.58
C THR A 829 -4.13 47.70 -38.59
N TYR A 830 -3.74 46.46 -38.26
CA TYR A 830 -2.99 45.57 -39.14
C TYR A 830 -3.76 45.24 -40.42
N PHE A 831 -5.06 44.92 -40.32
CA PHE A 831 -5.91 44.64 -41.49
C PHE A 831 -6.46 45.89 -42.21
N LYS A 832 -6.28 47.09 -41.66
CA LYS A 832 -6.62 48.36 -42.33
C LYS A 832 -5.47 48.95 -43.16
N ASN A 833 -4.26 48.45 -42.99
CA ASN A 833 -3.15 48.79 -43.87
C ASN A 833 -3.26 47.94 -45.14
N LYS A 834 -4.09 48.40 -46.08
CA LYS A 834 -3.97 48.00 -47.48
C LYS A 834 -2.79 48.74 -48.09
N ASP A 835 -1.67 48.05 -48.22
CA ASP A 835 -0.82 48.15 -49.40
C ASP A 835 -0.75 46.73 -49.99
N ASP A 836 -1.83 46.40 -50.72
CA ASP A 836 -1.88 45.62 -51.97
C ASP A 836 -3.30 45.68 -52.56
#